data_AF-A0A2D6PQI3-F1
#
_entry.id   AF-A0A2D6PQI3-F1
#
_cell.length_a   1.000
_cell.length_b   1.000
_cell.length_c   1.000
_cell.angle_alpha   90.00
_cell.angle_beta   90.00
_cell.angle_gamma   90.00
#
_symmetry.space_group_name_H-M   'P 1'
#
loop_
_entity.id
_entity.type
_entity.pdbx_description
1 polymer ?
#
loop_
_entity_poly.entity_id
_entity_poly.type
_entity_poly.pdbx_seq_one_letter_code
_entity_poly.pdbx_strand_id
1 'polypeptide(L)'
;MAAVTCHACGGYFEVDFAPGTQFTCGACGATLAVPVAPVAQPVQPAAPPPVTPAASAAPVAPAIRPRSAAPMGKPRPGAAARRRAADPIPAKKPIPTGSADLPRSGLHQALGTGSKKNNTVMIAAAGGGMLLLAVIVIIVVSSGGKDGNAAGPGGERVKTEKDFDPYDVARTKAQNGNYDETKRLAEMAWNRFNSAKGRNAEDEKKYRRHWRWAYKQILRREPQNAIAHERMGDILFDLKEAQSLADLEAVSESVRDDLLMLIEDIEANHEASLKKNRGRLWLEPRDKEAKAWLDLKGRLEKHRKATTERATDSFYPEAERYGNKLASDLASDLVDFRLDGIKDAPFSVFVHKPYVFIVQRASAGFEDRVASKWNDVLQQLLETFYGEYGEGANLTPITKPTPIVILRKASEYTKYMVRNDTDDQSPTPVTSAGHFEPGTGRMICYESTEQAERTTLFHEGTHQIVSWAMRRALGAGARQSLWFSEGLADYFGGHAPAVRDGKTVYVPGRINEGRIDTLVKSKAREDLFSFEDLLAYPRSQYVRDNTDPTKSRKVLNAYAQGWALCYFLQTWKKEKYGGQKWIDYLKQEFGGRSGKAAFTSVYGAANLAVMSKEYLEMIDELGKAKKEGRIVNGEIIK
;
A
#
# COMPACT_ATOMS: atom_id res chain seq x y z
N MET A 1 -33.87 16.61 20.85
CA MET A 1 -33.21 15.35 20.42
C MET A 1 -31.97 15.04 21.24
N ALA A 2 -31.98 13.90 21.93
CA ALA A 2 -30.87 13.35 22.68
C ALA A 2 -30.28 12.14 21.93
N ALA A 3 -28.96 12.00 21.97
CA ALA A 3 -28.26 10.84 21.42
C ALA A 3 -28.20 9.71 22.45
N VAL A 4 -28.64 8.51 22.07
CA VAL A 4 -28.60 7.31 22.93
C VAL A 4 -27.96 6.16 22.17
N THR A 5 -26.95 5.54 22.77
CA THR A 5 -26.31 4.32 22.23
C THR A 5 -26.79 3.11 23.01
N CYS A 6 -27.23 2.07 22.31
CA CYS A 6 -27.63 0.80 22.90
C CYS A 6 -26.40 0.10 23.51
N HIS A 7 -26.42 -0.12 24.82
CA HIS A 7 -25.34 -0.80 25.52
C HIS A 7 -25.22 -2.29 25.12
N ALA A 8 -26.28 -2.90 24.58
CA ALA A 8 -26.27 -4.31 24.19
C ALA A 8 -25.69 -4.57 22.79
N CYS A 9 -26.06 -3.76 21.79
CA CYS A 9 -25.66 -4.01 20.39
C CYS A 9 -24.88 -2.85 19.74
N GLY A 10 -24.68 -1.73 20.45
CA GLY A 10 -24.01 -0.55 19.91
C GLY A 10 -24.84 0.27 18.91
N GLY A 11 -26.13 -0.04 18.74
CA GLY A 11 -27.03 0.73 17.87
C GLY A 11 -27.19 2.17 18.37
N TYR A 12 -27.16 3.15 17.46
CA TYR A 12 -27.24 4.57 17.77
C TYR A 12 -28.61 5.12 17.41
N PHE A 13 -29.19 5.93 18.29
CA PHE A 13 -30.51 6.52 18.13
C PHE A 13 -30.48 8.01 18.46
N GLU A 14 -31.07 8.84 17.58
CA GLU A 14 -31.49 10.20 17.91
C GLU A 14 -32.96 10.17 18.28
N VAL A 15 -33.28 10.47 19.54
CA VAL A 15 -34.64 10.40 20.05
C VAL A 15 -35.09 11.74 20.59
N ASP A 16 -36.36 12.07 20.42
CA ASP A 16 -36.97 13.30 20.99
C ASP A 16 -37.77 13.02 22.27
N PHE A 17 -37.43 11.94 22.98
CA PHE A 17 -38.04 11.62 24.26
C PHE A 17 -37.47 12.48 25.39
N ALA A 18 -38.29 12.73 26.42
CA ALA A 18 -37.83 13.43 27.62
C ALA A 18 -36.71 12.65 28.33
N PRO A 19 -35.73 13.31 28.97
CA PRO A 19 -34.72 12.63 29.78
C PRO A 19 -35.32 11.67 30.81
N GLY A 20 -34.77 10.46 30.93
CA GLY A 20 -35.28 9.38 31.77
C GLY A 20 -36.32 8.48 31.09
N THR A 21 -36.88 8.88 29.94
CA THR A 21 -37.84 8.03 29.20
C THR A 21 -37.18 6.75 28.73
N GLN A 22 -37.82 5.61 28.97
CA GLN A 22 -37.37 4.31 28.48
C GLN A 22 -37.94 4.02 27.09
N PHE A 23 -37.14 3.39 26.23
CA PHE A 23 -37.58 2.91 24.93
C PHE A 23 -36.86 1.62 24.55
N THR A 24 -37.45 0.83 23.64
CA THR A 24 -36.88 -0.43 23.19
C THR A 24 -35.99 -0.23 21.97
N CYS A 25 -34.77 -0.76 22.01
CA CYS A 25 -33.85 -0.80 20.89
C CYS A 25 -34.47 -1.60 19.74
N GLY A 26 -34.77 -0.95 18.61
CA GLY A 26 -35.35 -1.61 17.44
C GLY A 26 -34.45 -2.70 16.82
N ALA A 27 -33.15 -2.69 17.11
CA ALA A 27 -32.19 -3.64 16.55
C ALA A 27 -32.08 -4.95 17.35
N CYS A 28 -32.15 -4.89 18.68
CA CYS A 28 -31.90 -6.07 19.54
C CYS A 28 -32.93 -6.28 20.66
N GLY A 29 -33.92 -5.40 20.80
CA GLY A 29 -34.95 -5.50 21.84
C GLY A 29 -34.53 -5.04 23.24
N ALA A 30 -33.29 -4.59 23.44
CA ALA A 30 -32.84 -4.11 24.75
C ALA A 30 -33.55 -2.80 25.15
N THR A 31 -33.94 -2.67 26.42
CA THR A 31 -34.51 -1.42 26.96
C THR A 31 -33.41 -0.40 27.24
N LEU A 32 -33.58 0.80 26.70
CA LEU A 32 -32.68 1.95 26.84
C LEU A 32 -33.40 3.07 27.57
N ALA A 33 -32.64 3.96 28.21
CA ALA A 33 -33.18 5.18 28.83
C ALA A 33 -32.47 6.40 28.24
N VAL A 34 -33.24 7.47 27.98
CA VAL A 34 -32.64 8.76 27.59
C VAL A 34 -31.84 9.30 28.78
N PRO A 35 -30.55 9.65 28.62
CA PRO A 35 -29.72 10.10 29.73
C PRO A 35 -30.29 11.36 30.38
N VAL A 36 -30.42 11.34 31.70
CA VAL A 36 -30.74 12.52 32.50
C VAL A 36 -29.48 13.38 32.56
N ALA A 37 -29.57 14.65 32.13
CA ALA A 37 -28.45 15.57 32.26
C ALA A 37 -28.01 15.60 33.73
N PRO A 38 -26.71 15.43 34.02
CA PRO A 38 -26.24 15.44 35.40
C PRO A 38 -26.62 16.77 36.04
N VAL A 39 -27.37 16.70 37.15
CA VAL A 39 -27.65 17.87 37.98
C VAL A 39 -26.30 18.40 38.44
N ALA A 40 -25.97 19.63 38.03
CA ALA A 40 -24.72 20.26 38.41
C ALA A 40 -24.62 20.26 39.94
N GLN A 41 -23.68 19.48 40.50
CA GLN A 41 -23.42 19.57 41.93
C GLN A 41 -22.83 20.95 42.24
N PRO A 42 -23.25 21.60 43.33
CA PRO A 42 -22.67 22.87 43.75
C PRO A 42 -21.16 22.69 43.95
N VAL A 43 -20.39 23.52 43.26
CA VAL A 43 -18.92 23.52 43.32
C VAL A 43 -18.51 23.81 44.75
N GLN A 44 -17.94 22.82 45.44
CA GLN A 44 -17.24 23.07 46.70
C GLN A 44 -15.97 23.90 46.39
N PRO A 45 -15.73 25.00 47.11
CA PRO A 45 -14.51 25.79 46.94
C PRO A 45 -13.28 24.94 47.25
N ALA A 46 -12.30 24.98 46.36
CA ALA A 46 -11.06 24.22 46.50
C ALA A 46 -10.32 24.62 47.79
N ALA A 47 -9.86 23.62 48.53
CA ALA A 47 -8.96 23.83 49.67
C ALA A 47 -7.65 24.48 49.19
N PRO A 48 -7.08 25.44 49.94
CA PRO A 48 -5.82 26.06 49.59
C PRO A 48 -4.68 25.02 49.62
N PRO A 49 -3.71 25.11 48.70
CA PRO A 49 -2.60 24.18 48.65
C PRO A 49 -1.70 24.31 49.89
N PRO A 50 -1.07 23.21 50.35
CA PRO A 50 -0.13 23.24 51.45
C PRO A 50 1.12 24.04 51.07
N VAL A 51 1.55 24.90 52.00
CA VAL A 51 2.74 25.75 51.86
C VAL A 51 4.00 24.89 51.99
N THR A 52 4.72 24.72 50.90
CA THR A 52 6.07 24.12 50.88
C THR A 52 7.14 25.12 51.35
N PRO A 53 8.11 24.73 52.20
CA PRO A 53 9.22 25.59 52.58
C PRO A 53 10.17 25.88 51.41
N ALA A 54 10.62 27.13 51.32
CA ALA A 54 11.53 27.62 50.29
C ALA A 54 12.92 26.97 50.38
N ALA A 55 13.39 26.41 49.25
CA ALA A 55 14.77 25.95 49.08
C ALA A 55 15.71 27.12 48.80
N SER A 56 16.89 27.04 49.40
CA SER A 56 17.97 28.04 49.39
C SER A 56 18.52 28.30 47.98
N ALA A 57 18.72 29.58 47.65
CA ALA A 57 19.18 30.05 46.34
C ALA A 57 20.70 29.84 46.13
N ALA A 58 21.07 29.36 44.94
CA ALA A 58 22.46 29.32 44.45
C ALA A 58 22.88 30.65 43.80
N PRO A 59 24.18 30.99 43.76
CA PRO A 59 24.66 32.31 43.37
C PRO A 59 24.55 32.59 41.86
N VAL A 60 24.22 33.85 41.57
CA VAL A 60 24.00 34.45 40.25
C VAL A 60 25.33 34.68 39.51
N ALA A 61 25.40 34.25 38.24
CA ALA A 61 26.50 34.54 37.32
C ALA A 61 26.46 35.99 36.79
N PRO A 62 27.62 36.62 36.48
CA PRO A 62 27.67 38.03 36.13
C PRO A 62 27.15 38.33 34.71
N ALA A 63 26.56 39.52 34.58
CA ALA A 63 25.89 40.03 33.39
C ALA A 63 26.82 40.27 32.19
N ILE A 64 26.40 39.79 31.02
CA ILE A 64 26.99 40.12 29.71
C ILE A 64 26.50 41.51 29.28
N ARG A 65 27.43 42.42 28.98
CA ARG A 65 27.16 43.78 28.51
C ARG A 65 26.46 43.80 27.14
N PRO A 66 25.48 44.70 26.90
CA PRO A 66 24.88 44.88 25.58
C PRO A 66 25.84 45.61 24.62
N ARG A 67 25.89 45.14 23.37
CA ARG A 67 26.55 45.83 22.25
C ARG A 67 25.76 47.07 21.85
N SER A 68 26.45 48.20 21.78
CA SER A 68 25.95 49.50 21.35
C SER A 68 25.38 49.47 19.93
N ALA A 69 24.19 50.05 19.76
CA ALA A 69 23.53 50.28 18.48
C ALA A 69 24.25 51.39 17.69
N ALA A 70 24.44 51.16 16.40
CA ALA A 70 24.92 52.17 15.45
C ALA A 70 23.81 53.18 15.11
N PRO A 71 24.14 54.46 14.85
CA PRO A 71 23.15 55.52 14.66
C PRO A 71 22.48 55.47 13.28
N MET A 72 21.16 55.61 13.28
CA MET A 72 20.32 55.74 12.08
C MET A 72 20.61 57.05 11.32
N GLY A 73 20.87 56.91 10.03
CA GLY A 73 21.01 58.03 9.09
C GLY A 73 19.67 58.72 8.79
N LYS A 74 19.77 60.03 8.53
CA LYS A 74 18.67 60.98 8.29
C LYS A 74 17.78 60.63 7.08
N PRO A 75 16.50 61.04 7.08
CA PRO A 75 15.59 60.86 5.96
C PRO A 75 15.89 61.84 4.81
N ARG A 76 15.83 61.35 3.57
CA ARG A 76 15.86 62.17 2.34
C ARG A 76 14.43 62.56 1.93
N PRO A 77 14.22 63.80 1.42
CA PRO A 77 12.91 64.30 1.02
C PRO A 77 12.52 63.86 -0.40
N GLY A 78 11.24 64.04 -0.70
CA GLY A 78 10.48 63.38 -1.76
C GLY A 78 10.87 63.70 -3.20
N ALA A 79 10.35 62.86 -4.11
CA ALA A 79 10.34 63.13 -5.54
C ALA A 79 8.96 62.84 -6.13
N ALA A 80 8.52 63.82 -6.90
CA ALA A 80 7.24 64.04 -7.52
C ALA A 80 6.72 62.94 -8.46
N ALA A 81 5.40 63.01 -8.62
CA ALA A 81 4.59 62.33 -9.61
C ALA A 81 5.16 62.36 -11.03
N ARG A 82 5.11 61.20 -11.70
CA ARG A 82 5.07 61.10 -13.17
C ARG A 82 3.98 60.12 -13.57
N ARG A 83 2.84 60.67 -13.99
CA ARG A 83 1.85 59.97 -14.84
C ARG A 83 2.51 59.72 -16.19
N ARG A 84 2.55 58.46 -16.64
CA ARG A 84 2.76 58.11 -18.05
C ARG A 84 1.45 57.56 -18.60
N ALA A 85 1.11 58.03 -19.79
CA ALA A 85 -0.04 57.63 -20.57
C ALA A 85 -0.01 56.13 -20.88
N ALA A 86 -1.19 55.52 -20.88
CA ALA A 86 -1.41 54.16 -21.30
C ALA A 86 -1.47 54.09 -22.83
N ASP A 87 -0.65 53.25 -23.43
CA ASP A 87 -0.78 52.84 -24.83
C ASP A 87 -1.97 51.88 -24.99
N PRO A 88 -2.72 51.95 -26.12
CA PRO A 88 -3.88 51.12 -26.34
C PRO A 88 -3.51 49.65 -26.62
N ILE A 89 -4.21 48.76 -25.94
CA ILE A 89 -4.16 47.30 -26.09
C ILE A 89 -4.66 46.93 -27.51
N PRO A 90 -3.91 46.14 -28.31
CA PRO A 90 -4.40 45.66 -29.59
C PRO A 90 -5.49 44.59 -29.41
N ALA A 91 -6.57 44.76 -30.17
CA ALA A 91 -7.73 43.86 -30.18
C ALA A 91 -7.33 42.41 -30.50
N LYS A 92 -7.75 41.47 -29.65
CA LYS A 92 -7.65 40.03 -29.91
C LYS A 92 -8.62 39.66 -31.05
N LYS A 93 -8.07 39.03 -32.10
CA LYS A 93 -8.87 38.36 -33.14
C LYS A 93 -9.67 37.20 -32.55
N PRO A 94 -10.90 36.94 -33.04
CA PRO A 94 -11.71 35.81 -32.61
C PRO A 94 -11.08 34.48 -33.05
N ILE A 95 -11.06 33.52 -32.12
CA ILE A 95 -10.66 32.13 -32.37
C ILE A 95 -11.82 31.43 -33.09
N PRO A 96 -11.61 30.76 -34.24
CA PRO A 96 -12.66 30.00 -34.91
C PRO A 96 -12.97 28.74 -34.10
N THR A 97 -14.24 28.56 -33.76
CA THR A 97 -14.81 27.29 -33.31
C THR A 97 -14.93 26.36 -34.51
N GLY A 98 -13.95 25.48 -34.68
CA GLY A 98 -13.99 24.37 -35.65
C GLY A 98 -13.88 23.05 -34.91
N SER A 99 -14.97 22.28 -34.88
CA SER A 99 -14.96 20.86 -34.58
C SER A 99 -14.19 20.14 -35.69
N ALA A 100 -13.12 19.44 -35.33
CA ALA A 100 -12.44 18.53 -36.24
C ALA A 100 -12.27 17.18 -35.55
N ASP A 101 -12.97 16.20 -36.10
CA ASP A 101 -12.76 14.77 -35.90
C ASP A 101 -11.28 14.43 -36.02
N LEU A 102 -10.74 13.72 -35.03
CA LEU A 102 -9.40 13.14 -35.10
C LEU A 102 -9.50 11.69 -35.63
N PRO A 103 -8.75 11.33 -36.68
CA PRO A 103 -8.73 9.99 -37.21
C PRO A 103 -7.89 9.04 -36.37
N ARG A 104 -8.38 7.80 -36.23
CA ARG A 104 -7.65 6.63 -35.74
C ARG A 104 -6.61 6.17 -36.78
N SER A 105 -5.34 6.19 -36.40
CA SER A 105 -4.27 5.33 -36.93
C SER A 105 -3.07 5.51 -36.00
N GLY A 106 -2.57 4.52 -35.27
CA GLY A 106 -1.84 3.36 -35.77
C GLY A 106 -0.46 3.41 -35.09
N LEU A 107 -0.23 2.59 -34.06
CA LEU A 107 1.04 2.54 -33.35
C LEU A 107 1.51 1.08 -33.25
N HIS A 108 2.23 0.64 -34.28
CA HIS A 108 3.14 -0.49 -34.20
C HIS A 108 4.58 0.03 -34.30
N GLN A 109 5.46 -0.60 -33.54
CA GLN A 109 6.93 -0.60 -33.62
C GLN A 109 7.69 0.68 -33.28
N ALA A 110 8.31 0.67 -32.10
CA ALA A 110 9.74 0.99 -31.94
C ALA A 110 10.25 0.48 -30.58
N LEU A 111 10.77 -0.76 -30.55
CA LEU A 111 11.66 -1.24 -29.50
C LEU A 111 13.10 -0.93 -29.91
N GLY A 112 13.81 -0.18 -29.06
CA GLY A 112 15.19 0.24 -29.30
C GLY A 112 15.98 0.37 -27.99
N THR A 113 16.53 -0.77 -27.55
CA THR A 113 17.87 -0.96 -26.96
C THR A 113 18.45 0.03 -25.94
N GLY A 114 18.75 -0.48 -24.75
CA GLY A 114 20.14 -0.47 -24.25
C GLY A 114 20.41 0.22 -22.91
N SER A 115 20.52 -0.57 -21.83
CA SER A 115 21.55 -0.36 -20.80
C SER A 115 21.69 -1.63 -19.95
N LYS A 116 22.81 -2.34 -20.15
CA LYS A 116 23.21 -3.51 -19.36
C LYS A 116 23.78 -3.06 -18.03
N LYS A 117 23.16 -3.46 -16.91
CA LYS A 117 23.87 -3.61 -15.62
C LYS A 117 23.51 -4.97 -15.02
N ASN A 118 24.54 -5.75 -14.75
CA ASN A 118 24.47 -7.10 -14.21
C ASN A 118 24.05 -7.04 -12.74
N ASN A 119 22.85 -7.56 -12.42
CA ASN A 119 22.47 -7.87 -11.05
C ASN A 119 22.56 -9.38 -10.83
N THR A 120 23.57 -9.79 -10.07
CA THR A 120 23.75 -11.14 -9.54
C THR A 120 22.71 -11.36 -8.43
N VAL A 121 21.63 -12.08 -8.74
CA VAL A 121 20.61 -12.47 -7.76
C VAL A 121 21.09 -13.71 -7.01
N MET A 122 21.32 -13.57 -5.71
CA MET A 122 21.46 -14.68 -4.76
C MET A 122 20.07 -15.26 -4.49
N ILE A 123 19.81 -16.46 -5.02
CA ILE A 123 18.63 -17.26 -4.65
C ILE A 123 18.94 -17.97 -3.33
N ALA A 124 18.35 -17.49 -2.24
CA ALA A 124 18.31 -18.20 -0.97
C ALA A 124 17.26 -19.32 -1.07
N ALA A 125 17.72 -20.56 -0.99
CA ALA A 125 16.87 -21.75 -0.98
C ALA A 125 16.13 -21.86 0.37
N ALA A 126 14.82 -21.59 0.36
CA ALA A 126 13.89 -21.96 1.42
C ALA A 126 12.93 -23.01 0.86
N GLY A 127 12.91 -24.20 1.45
CA GLY A 127 12.01 -25.29 1.05
C GLY A 127 12.63 -26.67 1.17
N GLY A 128 13.00 -27.08 2.38
CA GLY A 128 13.40 -28.46 2.68
C GLY A 128 12.36 -29.12 3.57
N GLY A 129 11.30 -29.69 2.99
CA GLY A 129 10.40 -30.60 3.69
C GLY A 129 11.05 -31.97 3.80
N MET A 130 11.44 -32.38 5.01
CA MET A 130 11.98 -33.72 5.29
C MET A 130 10.87 -34.77 5.23
N LEU A 131 11.03 -35.77 4.36
CA LEU A 131 10.40 -37.08 4.50
C LEU A 131 11.44 -38.01 5.17
N LEU A 132 11.19 -38.41 6.42
CA LEU A 132 12.05 -39.29 7.21
C LEU A 132 11.91 -40.74 6.73
N LEU A 133 12.91 -41.25 6.02
CA LEU A 133 13.13 -42.69 5.87
C LEU A 133 14.30 -43.10 6.77
N ALA A 134 13.96 -43.84 7.83
CA ALA A 134 14.92 -44.45 8.73
C ALA A 134 15.68 -45.57 7.99
N VAL A 135 16.97 -45.36 7.74
CA VAL A 135 17.88 -46.43 7.31
C VAL A 135 18.66 -46.88 8.55
N ILE A 136 18.32 -48.07 9.04
CA ILE A 136 19.07 -48.77 10.08
C ILE A 136 20.38 -49.27 9.44
N VAL A 137 21.51 -48.70 9.85
CA VAL A 137 22.84 -49.24 9.53
C VAL A 137 23.25 -50.15 10.68
N ILE A 138 23.23 -51.46 10.44
CA ILE A 138 23.85 -52.45 11.33
C ILE A 138 25.36 -52.36 11.14
N ILE A 139 26.08 -51.83 12.12
CA ILE A 139 27.54 -51.97 12.22
C ILE A 139 27.81 -53.26 12.99
N VAL A 140 28.25 -54.31 12.28
CA VAL A 140 28.88 -55.48 12.90
C VAL A 140 30.30 -55.09 13.28
N VAL A 141 30.54 -54.87 14.57
CA VAL A 141 31.88 -54.78 15.14
C VAL A 141 32.39 -56.21 15.33
N SER A 142 33.28 -56.66 14.45
CA SER A 142 34.09 -57.85 14.69
C SER A 142 35.36 -57.42 15.44
N SER A 143 35.43 -57.79 16.71
CA SER A 143 36.63 -57.78 17.53
C SER A 143 37.53 -58.98 17.20
N GLY A 144 38.84 -58.80 17.36
CA GLY A 144 39.86 -59.85 17.27
C GLY A 144 40.96 -59.49 16.26
N GLY A 145 42.25 -59.51 16.58
CA GLY A 145 42.96 -59.81 17.82
C GLY A 145 44.35 -59.18 17.72
N LYS A 146 44.95 -58.93 18.88
CA LYS A 146 46.39 -58.60 19.00
C LYS A 146 47.17 -59.83 18.60
N ASP A 147 48.18 -59.67 17.74
CA ASP A 147 49.48 -60.31 17.89
C ASP A 147 50.53 -59.49 17.14
N GLY A 148 51.65 -59.24 17.82
CA GLY A 148 52.76 -58.46 17.29
C GLY A 148 53.61 -59.26 16.31
N ASN A 149 54.31 -58.57 15.42
CA ASN A 149 55.66 -58.95 15.03
C ASN A 149 56.40 -57.85 14.24
N ALA A 150 57.66 -57.69 14.65
CA ALA A 150 58.85 -57.33 13.89
C ALA A 150 58.77 -56.18 12.87
N ALA A 151 59.43 -55.08 13.24
CA ALA A 151 59.97 -54.09 12.32
C ALA A 151 61.03 -54.75 11.41
N GLY A 152 60.68 -54.92 10.14
CA GLY A 152 61.63 -55.14 9.04
C GLY A 152 61.71 -53.89 8.16
N PRO A 153 62.91 -53.42 7.78
CA PRO A 153 63.04 -52.28 6.89
C PRO A 153 62.84 -52.73 5.43
N GLY A 154 61.95 -52.04 4.70
CA GLY A 154 62.02 -52.00 3.22
C GLY A 154 61.06 -52.88 2.42
N GLY A 155 59.90 -53.26 2.94
CA GLY A 155 58.82 -53.86 2.13
C GLY A 155 57.78 -52.83 1.72
N GLU A 156 57.70 -52.47 0.44
CA GLU A 156 56.64 -51.64 -0.12
C GLU A 156 55.28 -52.30 0.17
N ARG A 157 54.55 -51.77 1.15
CA ARG A 157 53.24 -52.30 1.56
C ARG A 157 52.28 -52.08 0.38
N VAL A 158 51.95 -53.16 -0.33
CA VAL A 158 50.88 -53.16 -1.33
C VAL A 158 49.60 -52.73 -0.62
N LYS A 159 49.15 -51.50 -0.85
CA LYS A 159 47.90 -50.97 -0.31
C LYS A 159 46.78 -51.90 -0.75
N THR A 160 46.10 -52.51 0.21
CA THR A 160 44.95 -53.36 -0.08
C THR A 160 43.75 -52.46 -0.41
N GLU A 161 42.73 -52.97 -1.13
CA GLU A 161 41.55 -52.18 -1.52
C GLU A 161 40.84 -51.52 -0.30
N LYS A 162 41.06 -52.03 0.92
CA LYS A 162 40.59 -51.46 2.19
C LYS A 162 41.26 -50.15 2.61
N ASP A 163 42.41 -49.81 2.04
CA ASP A 163 43.18 -48.60 2.37
C ASP A 163 42.72 -47.36 1.58
N PHE A 164 41.80 -47.52 0.61
CA PHE A 164 41.30 -46.43 -0.22
C PHE A 164 40.00 -45.85 0.33
N ASP A 165 39.87 -44.52 0.31
CA ASP A 165 38.60 -43.86 0.60
C ASP A 165 37.52 -44.42 -0.34
N PRO A 166 36.42 -45.00 0.18
CA PRO A 166 35.32 -45.52 -0.65
C PRO A 166 34.80 -44.53 -1.69
N TYR A 167 34.94 -43.22 -1.44
CA TYR A 167 34.62 -42.17 -2.39
C TYR A 167 35.55 -42.15 -3.62
N ASP A 168 36.86 -42.31 -3.42
CA ASP A 168 37.83 -42.31 -4.50
C ASP A 168 37.74 -43.59 -5.35
N VAL A 169 37.42 -44.72 -4.71
CA VAL A 169 37.09 -45.97 -5.40
C VAL A 169 35.86 -45.78 -6.29
N ALA A 170 34.75 -45.27 -5.73
CA ALA A 170 33.52 -45.01 -6.48
C ALA A 170 33.75 -44.02 -7.62
N ARG A 171 34.52 -42.95 -7.38
CA ARG A 171 34.87 -41.96 -8.41
C ARG A 171 35.64 -42.59 -9.57
N THR A 172 36.68 -43.35 -9.28
CA THR A 172 37.51 -43.99 -10.30
C THR A 172 36.70 -44.98 -11.13
N LYS A 173 35.93 -45.84 -10.46
CA LYS A 173 35.07 -46.84 -11.13
C LYS A 173 33.98 -46.16 -11.97
N ALA A 174 33.34 -45.10 -11.47
CA ALA A 174 32.37 -44.31 -12.23
C ALA A 174 32.97 -43.66 -13.48
N GLN A 175 34.18 -43.10 -13.38
CA GLN A 175 34.89 -42.49 -14.52
C GLN A 175 35.24 -43.53 -15.60
N ASN A 176 35.44 -44.79 -15.22
CA ASN A 176 35.62 -45.92 -16.13
C ASN A 176 34.29 -46.46 -16.71
N GLY A 177 33.17 -45.78 -16.49
CA GLY A 177 31.87 -46.11 -17.09
C GLY A 177 31.00 -47.09 -16.31
N ASN A 178 31.41 -47.48 -15.08
CA ASN A 178 30.58 -48.32 -14.21
C ASN A 178 29.37 -47.52 -13.70
N TYR A 179 28.16 -47.99 -14.04
CA TYR A 179 26.94 -47.25 -13.78
C TYR A 179 26.49 -47.29 -12.32
N ASP A 180 26.60 -48.45 -11.66
CA ASP A 180 26.22 -48.58 -10.25
C ASP A 180 27.15 -47.72 -9.37
N GLU A 181 28.44 -47.69 -9.71
CA GLU A 181 29.40 -46.81 -9.05
C GLU A 181 29.16 -45.33 -9.39
N THR A 182 28.56 -45.01 -10.55
CA THR A 182 28.10 -43.65 -10.86
C THR A 182 26.95 -43.22 -9.94
N LYS A 183 25.96 -44.09 -9.69
CA LYS A 183 24.87 -43.84 -8.73
C LYS A 183 25.42 -43.66 -7.32
N ARG A 184 26.33 -44.55 -6.90
CA ARG A 184 27.01 -44.49 -5.60
C ARG A 184 27.82 -43.20 -5.44
N LEU A 185 28.59 -42.80 -6.45
CA LEU A 185 29.33 -41.54 -6.45
C LEU A 185 28.39 -40.33 -6.32
N ALA A 186 27.26 -40.33 -7.02
CA ALA A 186 26.30 -39.22 -6.99
C ALA A 186 25.81 -38.95 -5.57
N GLU A 187 25.38 -39.99 -4.84
CA GLU A 187 24.92 -39.90 -3.46
C GLU A 187 26.04 -39.53 -2.49
N MET A 188 27.21 -40.18 -2.61
CA MET A 188 28.35 -39.88 -1.72
C MET A 188 28.85 -38.44 -1.90
N ALA A 189 28.97 -37.97 -3.15
CA ALA A 189 29.37 -36.61 -3.46
C ALA A 189 28.33 -35.59 -2.99
N TRP A 190 27.04 -35.88 -3.12
CA TRP A 190 25.97 -35.02 -2.61
C TRP A 190 26.02 -34.88 -1.09
N ASN A 191 26.16 -36.00 -0.37
CA ASN A 191 26.24 -36.00 1.09
C ASN A 191 27.50 -35.29 1.62
N ARG A 192 28.64 -35.49 0.95
CA ARG A 192 29.88 -34.76 1.27
C ARG A 192 29.79 -33.28 0.93
N PHE A 193 29.13 -32.91 -0.16
CA PHE A 193 28.84 -31.50 -0.49
C PHE A 193 28.03 -30.81 0.60
N ASN A 194 26.91 -31.41 1.03
CA ASN A 194 26.08 -30.85 2.10
C ASN A 194 26.83 -30.77 3.43
N SER A 195 27.67 -31.75 3.71
CA SER A 195 28.55 -31.72 4.88
C SER A 195 29.58 -30.59 4.77
N ALA A 196 30.19 -30.37 3.62
CA ALA A 196 31.23 -29.34 3.45
C ALA A 196 30.68 -27.90 3.38
N LYS A 197 29.39 -27.74 3.06
CA LYS A 197 28.75 -26.44 2.84
C LYS A 197 28.93 -25.50 4.04
N GLY A 198 29.56 -24.35 3.79
CA GLY A 198 29.88 -23.35 4.84
C GLY A 198 31.02 -23.72 5.79
N ARG A 199 31.63 -24.91 5.65
CA ARG A 199 32.79 -25.36 6.46
C ARG A 199 34.10 -25.33 5.69
N ASN A 200 34.09 -25.78 4.43
CA ASN A 200 35.27 -25.82 3.56
C ASN A 200 34.87 -25.53 2.10
N ALA A 201 35.29 -24.37 1.59
CA ALA A 201 34.95 -23.92 0.23
C ALA A 201 35.56 -24.79 -0.88
N GLU A 202 36.75 -25.36 -0.67
CA GLU A 202 37.41 -26.23 -1.66
C GLU A 202 36.69 -27.57 -1.78
N ASP A 203 36.38 -28.19 -0.64
CA ASP A 203 35.59 -29.43 -0.59
C ASP A 203 34.20 -29.20 -1.17
N GLU A 204 33.54 -28.11 -0.81
CA GLU A 204 32.24 -27.74 -1.37
C GLU A 204 32.30 -27.66 -2.90
N LYS A 205 33.31 -26.98 -3.46
CA LYS A 205 33.51 -26.86 -4.92
C LYS A 205 33.80 -28.21 -5.57
N LYS A 206 34.63 -29.04 -4.95
CA LYS A 206 35.00 -30.39 -5.42
C LYS A 206 33.78 -31.30 -5.48
N TYR A 207 33.09 -31.47 -4.35
CA TYR A 207 31.93 -32.37 -4.25
C TYR A 207 30.77 -31.88 -5.11
N ARG A 208 30.57 -30.56 -5.24
CA ARG A 208 29.60 -29.97 -6.17
C ARG A 208 29.83 -30.38 -7.62
N ARG A 209 31.07 -30.37 -8.07
CA ARG A 209 31.43 -30.78 -9.44
C ARG A 209 31.13 -32.26 -9.65
N HIS A 210 31.49 -33.10 -8.67
CA HIS A 210 31.39 -34.55 -8.80
C HIS A 210 29.94 -35.04 -8.79
N TRP A 211 29.10 -34.57 -7.86
CA TRP A 211 27.69 -34.99 -7.87
C TRP A 211 26.98 -34.52 -9.14
N ARG A 212 27.22 -33.28 -9.60
CA ARG A 212 26.63 -32.77 -10.85
C ARG A 212 27.06 -33.58 -12.06
N TRP A 213 28.33 -33.97 -12.13
CA TRP A 213 28.81 -34.83 -13.21
C TRP A 213 28.13 -36.21 -13.17
N ALA A 214 28.05 -36.82 -11.98
CA ALA A 214 27.47 -38.16 -11.81
C ALA A 214 25.97 -38.17 -12.13
N TYR A 215 25.19 -37.22 -11.62
CA TYR A 215 23.77 -37.11 -11.94
C TYR A 215 23.52 -36.81 -13.43
N LYS A 216 24.38 -36.04 -14.10
CA LYS A 216 24.31 -35.91 -15.58
C LYS A 216 24.53 -37.22 -16.31
N GLN A 217 25.44 -38.09 -15.83
CA GLN A 217 25.60 -39.43 -16.41
C GLN A 217 24.37 -40.32 -16.14
N ILE A 218 23.76 -40.19 -14.96
CA ILE A 218 22.52 -40.88 -14.62
C ILE A 218 21.41 -40.46 -15.57
N LEU A 219 21.18 -39.16 -15.76
CA LEU A 219 20.15 -38.62 -16.66
C LEU A 219 20.35 -39.00 -18.13
N ARG A 220 21.59 -39.24 -18.58
CA ARG A 220 21.84 -39.76 -19.94
C ARG A 220 21.32 -41.17 -20.15
N ARG A 221 21.36 -42.02 -19.11
CA ARG A 221 20.90 -43.42 -19.17
C ARG A 221 19.47 -43.60 -18.71
N GLU A 222 19.06 -42.83 -17.71
CA GLU A 222 17.73 -42.81 -17.11
C GLU A 222 17.17 -41.38 -17.15
N PRO A 223 16.66 -40.91 -18.31
CA PRO A 223 16.17 -39.53 -18.47
C PRO A 223 14.95 -39.16 -17.62
N GLN A 224 14.39 -40.12 -16.86
CA GLN A 224 13.24 -39.93 -15.98
C GLN A 224 13.61 -40.19 -14.51
N ASN A 225 14.90 -40.23 -14.17
CA ASN A 225 15.34 -40.44 -12.79
C ASN A 225 15.01 -39.21 -11.94
N ALA A 226 13.94 -39.31 -11.15
CA ALA A 226 13.40 -38.20 -10.36
C ALA A 226 14.41 -37.64 -9.34
N ILE A 227 15.17 -38.52 -8.67
CA ILE A 227 16.19 -38.10 -7.69
C ILE A 227 17.27 -37.28 -8.40
N ALA A 228 17.73 -37.72 -9.56
CA ALA A 228 18.75 -37.00 -10.32
C ALA A 228 18.27 -35.60 -10.73
N HIS A 229 17.04 -35.48 -11.23
CA HIS A 229 16.45 -34.19 -11.58
C HIS A 229 16.27 -33.28 -10.36
N GLU A 230 15.70 -33.78 -9.26
CA GLU A 230 15.53 -33.04 -8.00
C GLU A 230 16.88 -32.49 -7.50
N ARG A 231 17.92 -33.32 -7.50
CA ARG A 231 19.27 -32.96 -7.05
C ARG A 231 19.95 -31.96 -7.99
N MET A 232 19.65 -32.04 -9.29
CA MET A 232 20.10 -31.07 -10.30
C MET A 232 19.33 -29.73 -10.20
N GLY A 233 18.21 -29.72 -9.47
CA GLY A 233 17.32 -28.58 -9.32
C GLY A 233 16.29 -28.47 -10.44
N ASP A 234 16.19 -29.47 -11.31
CA ASP A 234 15.22 -29.46 -12.41
C ASP A 234 13.80 -29.49 -11.86
N ILE A 235 12.90 -28.80 -12.56
CA ILE A 235 11.53 -28.56 -12.13
C ILE A 235 10.62 -29.48 -12.93
N LEU A 236 9.83 -30.30 -12.24
CA LEU A 236 8.84 -31.14 -12.89
C LEU A 236 7.62 -30.30 -13.30
N PHE A 237 7.37 -30.28 -14.61
CA PHE A 237 6.10 -29.90 -15.19
C PHE A 237 5.30 -31.17 -15.51
N ASP A 238 4.06 -31.24 -15.01
CA ASP A 238 3.10 -32.29 -15.34
C ASP A 238 1.89 -31.62 -16.01
N LEU A 239 1.68 -31.92 -17.29
CA LEU A 239 0.63 -31.31 -18.10
C LEU A 239 -0.77 -31.54 -17.50
N LYS A 240 -1.02 -32.72 -16.93
CA LYS A 240 -2.32 -33.01 -16.31
C LYS A 240 -2.53 -32.21 -15.03
N GLU A 241 -1.46 -32.05 -14.24
CA GLU A 241 -1.48 -31.17 -13.06
C GLU A 241 -1.80 -29.74 -13.49
N ALA A 242 -1.08 -29.20 -14.49
CA ALA A 242 -1.29 -27.85 -14.99
C ALA A 242 -2.72 -27.63 -15.53
N GLN A 243 -3.24 -28.56 -16.34
CA GLN A 243 -4.64 -28.52 -16.82
C GLN A 243 -5.63 -28.57 -15.66
N SER A 244 -5.45 -29.48 -14.70
CA SER A 244 -6.34 -29.57 -13.53
C SER A 244 -6.33 -28.32 -12.67
N LEU A 245 -5.19 -27.61 -12.60
CA LEU A 245 -5.06 -26.34 -11.90
C LEU A 245 -5.78 -25.21 -12.65
N ALA A 246 -5.78 -25.23 -13.98
CA ALA A 246 -6.52 -24.26 -14.80
C ALA A 246 -8.04 -24.44 -14.65
N ASP A 247 -8.51 -25.68 -14.48
CA ASP A 247 -9.93 -26.03 -14.30
C ASP A 247 -10.48 -25.74 -12.90
N LEU A 248 -9.63 -25.36 -11.94
CA LEU A 248 -10.08 -24.98 -10.61
C LEU A 248 -10.94 -23.72 -10.70
N GLU A 249 -12.20 -23.83 -10.27
CA GLU A 249 -13.15 -22.72 -10.20
C GLU A 249 -12.62 -21.58 -9.31
N ALA A 250 -11.88 -21.94 -8.26
CA ALA A 250 -11.31 -20.97 -7.36
C ALA A 250 -10.19 -20.12 -8.00
N VAL A 251 -9.52 -20.54 -9.07
CA VAL A 251 -8.37 -19.80 -9.62
C VAL A 251 -8.83 -18.54 -10.36
N SER A 252 -8.19 -17.40 -10.10
CA SER A 252 -8.51 -16.15 -10.78
C SER A 252 -8.28 -16.23 -12.29
N GLU A 253 -9.07 -15.50 -13.07
CA GLU A 253 -9.03 -15.54 -14.54
C GLU A 253 -7.64 -15.20 -15.07
N SER A 254 -6.98 -14.17 -14.50
CA SER A 254 -5.59 -13.84 -14.87
C SER A 254 -4.59 -14.97 -14.62
N VAL A 255 -4.69 -15.70 -13.50
CA VAL A 255 -3.77 -16.83 -13.23
C VAL A 255 -4.08 -17.99 -14.17
N ARG A 256 -5.36 -18.22 -14.47
CA ARG A 256 -5.80 -19.22 -15.45
C ARG A 256 -5.26 -18.89 -16.85
N ASP A 257 -5.39 -17.66 -17.32
CA ASP A 257 -4.88 -17.23 -18.63
C ASP A 257 -3.36 -17.41 -18.73
N ASP A 258 -2.61 -16.96 -17.71
CA ASP A 258 -1.15 -17.12 -17.67
C ASP A 258 -0.75 -18.61 -17.70
N LEU A 259 -1.53 -19.46 -17.01
CA LEU A 259 -1.31 -20.90 -16.98
C LEU A 259 -1.63 -21.55 -18.32
N LEU A 260 -2.73 -21.16 -18.98
CA LEU A 260 -3.09 -21.66 -20.30
C LEU A 260 -2.07 -21.25 -21.36
N MET A 261 -1.60 -19.99 -21.34
CA MET A 261 -0.52 -19.53 -22.21
C MET A 261 0.77 -20.32 -21.97
N LEU A 262 1.12 -20.59 -20.71
CA LEU A 262 2.30 -21.41 -20.40
C LEU A 262 2.15 -22.85 -20.88
N ILE A 263 0.96 -23.45 -20.76
CA ILE A 263 0.66 -24.79 -21.28
C ILE A 263 0.88 -24.81 -22.80
N GLU A 264 0.30 -23.85 -23.52
CA GLU A 264 0.45 -23.73 -24.98
C GLU A 264 1.92 -23.57 -25.39
N ASP A 265 2.67 -22.70 -24.73
CA ASP A 265 4.11 -22.50 -24.96
C ASP A 265 4.92 -23.78 -24.74
N ILE A 266 4.64 -24.52 -23.66
CA ILE A 266 5.34 -25.78 -23.35
C ILE A 266 4.97 -26.87 -24.35
N GLU A 267 3.69 -26.98 -24.73
CA GLU A 267 3.23 -27.93 -25.74
C GLU A 267 3.88 -27.65 -27.10
N ALA A 268 3.93 -26.39 -27.53
CA ALA A 268 4.57 -25.98 -28.79
C ALA A 268 6.08 -26.27 -28.82
N ASN A 269 6.80 -26.01 -27.72
CA ASN A 269 8.26 -26.16 -27.66
C ASN A 269 8.72 -27.58 -27.32
N HIS A 270 7.87 -28.38 -26.68
CA HIS A 270 8.25 -29.69 -26.11
C HIS A 270 7.29 -30.84 -26.45
N GLU A 271 6.48 -30.71 -27.51
CA GLU A 271 5.48 -31.71 -27.93
C GLU A 271 6.01 -33.15 -27.94
N ALA A 272 7.17 -33.38 -28.58
CA ALA A 272 7.76 -34.70 -28.70
C ALA A 272 8.15 -35.30 -27.33
N SER A 273 8.68 -34.47 -26.43
CA SER A 273 9.05 -34.87 -25.07
C SER A 273 7.83 -35.19 -24.22
N LEU A 274 6.78 -34.35 -24.30
CA LEU A 274 5.52 -34.58 -23.59
C LEU A 274 4.86 -35.89 -24.06
N LYS A 275 4.77 -36.14 -25.38
CA LYS A 275 4.23 -37.39 -25.93
C LYS A 275 5.01 -38.61 -25.44
N LYS A 276 6.35 -38.55 -25.50
CA LYS A 276 7.22 -39.65 -25.06
C LYS A 276 7.08 -39.95 -23.57
N ASN A 277 6.89 -38.92 -22.75
CA ASN A 277 6.90 -39.01 -21.29
C ASN A 277 5.49 -38.89 -20.66
N ARG A 278 4.43 -39.17 -21.42
CA ARG A 278 3.02 -39.16 -20.94
C ARG A 278 2.61 -37.84 -20.26
N GLY A 279 3.05 -36.71 -20.81
CA GLY A 279 2.73 -35.37 -20.33
C GLY A 279 3.67 -34.83 -19.24
N ARG A 280 4.74 -35.55 -18.89
CA ARG A 280 5.74 -35.09 -17.91
C ARG A 280 6.98 -34.55 -18.57
N LEU A 281 7.48 -33.44 -18.06
CA LEU A 281 8.65 -32.76 -18.58
C LEU A 281 9.49 -32.22 -17.41
N TRP A 282 10.78 -32.51 -17.41
CA TRP A 282 11.73 -31.89 -16.49
C TRP A 282 12.33 -30.67 -17.18
N LEU A 283 12.13 -29.50 -16.58
CA LEU A 283 12.62 -28.22 -17.05
C LEU A 283 13.86 -27.82 -16.26
N GLU A 284 14.91 -27.35 -16.92
CA GLU A 284 16.11 -26.88 -16.21
C GLU A 284 15.83 -25.50 -15.57
N PRO A 285 16.42 -25.15 -14.41
CA PRO A 285 16.17 -23.87 -13.72
C PRO A 285 16.42 -22.60 -14.54
N ARG A 286 17.21 -22.72 -15.61
CA ARG A 286 17.54 -21.61 -16.51
C ARG A 286 16.48 -21.38 -17.57
N ASP A 287 15.63 -22.36 -17.84
CA ASP A 287 14.60 -22.29 -18.87
C ASP A 287 13.55 -21.25 -18.46
N LYS A 288 13.03 -20.52 -19.46
CA LYS A 288 12.04 -19.46 -19.19
C LYS A 288 10.73 -20.07 -18.66
N GLU A 289 10.37 -21.24 -19.18
CA GLU A 289 9.20 -22.03 -18.85
C GLU A 289 9.27 -22.54 -17.41
N ALA A 290 10.46 -22.95 -16.94
CA ALA A 290 10.65 -23.43 -15.58
C ALA A 290 10.40 -22.31 -14.55
N LYS A 291 10.88 -21.11 -14.85
CA LYS A 291 10.67 -19.92 -14.01
C LYS A 291 9.20 -19.51 -14.00
N ALA A 292 8.56 -19.48 -15.17
CA ALA A 292 7.13 -19.17 -15.29
C ALA A 292 6.26 -20.19 -14.54
N TRP A 293 6.59 -21.48 -14.64
CA TRP A 293 5.88 -22.54 -13.93
C TRP A 293 6.01 -22.42 -12.41
N LEU A 294 7.21 -22.16 -11.89
CA LEU A 294 7.42 -21.94 -10.46
C LEU A 294 6.69 -20.69 -9.94
N ASP A 295 6.72 -19.59 -10.70
CA ASP A 295 5.97 -18.37 -10.36
C ASP A 295 4.47 -18.66 -10.26
N LEU A 296 3.91 -19.34 -11.28
CA LEU A 296 2.50 -19.71 -11.30
C LEU A 296 2.12 -20.67 -10.18
N LYS A 297 2.96 -21.68 -9.88
CA LYS A 297 2.73 -22.55 -8.71
C LYS A 297 2.69 -21.76 -7.41
N GLY A 298 3.62 -20.82 -7.21
CA GLY A 298 3.61 -19.94 -6.04
C GLY A 298 2.34 -19.08 -5.96
N ARG A 299 1.88 -18.53 -7.09
CA ARG A 299 0.61 -17.78 -7.18
C ARG A 299 -0.61 -18.65 -6.88
N LEU A 300 -0.65 -19.88 -7.40
CA LEU A 300 -1.73 -20.84 -7.16
C LEU A 300 -1.77 -21.30 -5.71
N GLU A 301 -0.63 -21.60 -5.09
CA GLU A 301 -0.56 -21.93 -3.66
C GLU A 301 -1.04 -20.77 -2.78
N LYS A 302 -0.61 -19.55 -3.10
CA LYS A 302 -1.11 -18.33 -2.43
C LYS A 302 -2.63 -18.20 -2.60
N HIS A 303 -3.15 -18.47 -3.80
CA HIS A 303 -4.58 -18.44 -4.07
C HIS A 303 -5.34 -19.50 -3.27
N ARG A 304 -4.84 -20.74 -3.23
CA ARG A 304 -5.44 -21.84 -2.46
C ARG A 304 -5.49 -21.50 -0.98
N LYS A 305 -4.38 -21.00 -0.43
CA LYS A 305 -4.30 -20.55 0.96
C LYS A 305 -5.31 -19.43 1.24
N ALA A 306 -5.36 -18.41 0.38
CA ALA A 306 -6.32 -17.31 0.50
C ALA A 306 -7.77 -17.81 0.43
N THR A 307 -8.07 -18.81 -0.40
CA THR A 307 -9.41 -19.40 -0.51
C THR A 307 -9.81 -20.15 0.76
N THR A 308 -8.89 -20.93 1.35
CA THR A 308 -9.11 -21.60 2.63
C THR A 308 -9.31 -20.58 3.76
N GLU A 309 -8.47 -19.54 3.83
CA GLU A 309 -8.61 -18.46 4.81
C GLU A 309 -9.96 -17.75 4.65
N ARG A 310 -10.36 -17.44 3.42
CA ARG A 310 -11.67 -16.87 3.07
C ARG A 310 -12.85 -17.69 3.57
N ALA A 311 -12.78 -19.01 3.43
CA ALA A 311 -13.84 -19.90 3.87
C ALA A 311 -14.01 -19.90 5.40
N THR A 312 -12.95 -19.60 6.16
CA THR A 312 -12.96 -19.61 7.63
C THR A 312 -13.15 -18.24 8.27
N ASP A 313 -12.87 -17.15 7.55
CA ASP A 313 -12.97 -15.79 8.06
C ASP A 313 -14.36 -15.21 7.80
N SER A 314 -15.11 -14.94 8.87
CA SER A 314 -16.49 -14.44 8.82
C SER A 314 -16.65 -13.11 8.07
N PHE A 315 -15.55 -12.37 7.87
CA PHE A 315 -15.53 -11.16 7.06
C PHE A 315 -16.02 -11.41 5.63
N TYR A 316 -15.60 -12.49 4.98
CA TYR A 316 -15.84 -12.67 3.54
C TYR A 316 -17.32 -12.92 3.20
N PRO A 317 -18.04 -13.82 3.90
CA PRO A 317 -19.48 -13.98 3.67
C PRO A 317 -20.30 -12.72 4.00
N GLU A 318 -19.87 -11.92 4.99
CA GLU A 318 -20.50 -10.64 5.32
C GLU A 318 -20.27 -9.61 4.20
N ALA A 319 -19.02 -9.47 3.76
CA ALA A 319 -18.63 -8.56 2.69
C ALA A 319 -19.28 -8.89 1.36
N GLU A 320 -19.36 -10.17 0.99
CA GLU A 320 -20.01 -10.62 -0.24
C GLU A 320 -21.51 -10.31 -0.23
N ARG A 321 -22.20 -10.60 0.87
CA ARG A 321 -23.61 -10.25 1.04
C ARG A 321 -23.83 -8.74 0.95
N TYR A 322 -22.97 -7.97 1.60
CA TYR A 322 -23.05 -6.51 1.58
C TYR A 322 -22.80 -5.94 0.18
N GLY A 323 -21.78 -6.45 -0.53
CA GLY A 323 -21.47 -6.06 -1.90
C GLY A 323 -22.58 -6.43 -2.87
N ASN A 324 -23.15 -7.63 -2.78
CA ASN A 324 -24.27 -8.07 -3.62
C ASN A 324 -25.52 -7.23 -3.39
N LYS A 325 -25.82 -6.89 -2.14
CA LYS A 325 -26.91 -5.95 -1.82
C LYS A 325 -26.66 -4.60 -2.48
N LEU A 326 -25.48 -4.02 -2.29
CA LEU A 326 -25.15 -2.71 -2.86
C LEU A 326 -25.16 -2.74 -4.40
N ALA A 327 -24.66 -3.80 -5.04
CA ALA A 327 -24.72 -3.98 -6.49
C ALA A 327 -26.17 -4.03 -7.00
N SER A 328 -27.05 -4.72 -6.28
CA SER A 328 -28.48 -4.74 -6.57
C SER A 328 -29.13 -3.36 -6.40
N ASP A 329 -28.81 -2.66 -5.30
CA ASP A 329 -29.30 -1.31 -5.04
C ASP A 329 -28.84 -0.36 -6.16
N LEU A 330 -27.60 -0.50 -6.64
CA LEU A 330 -27.05 0.28 -7.76
C LEU A 330 -27.70 -0.04 -9.11
N ALA A 331 -28.23 -1.25 -9.29
CA ALA A 331 -28.90 -1.68 -10.51
C ALA A 331 -30.39 -1.29 -10.59
N SER A 332 -30.87 -0.44 -9.67
CA SER A 332 -32.27 0.03 -9.64
C SER A 332 -32.68 0.87 -10.85
N ASP A 333 -33.99 0.96 -11.11
CA ASP A 333 -34.57 1.62 -12.29
C ASP A 333 -34.37 3.14 -12.37
N LEU A 334 -33.78 3.76 -11.34
CA LEU A 334 -33.54 5.21 -11.31
C LEU A 334 -32.49 5.65 -12.34
N VAL A 335 -31.43 4.84 -12.53
CA VAL A 335 -30.32 5.13 -13.44
C VAL A 335 -29.81 3.83 -14.06
N ASP A 336 -29.79 3.77 -15.39
CA ASP A 336 -29.23 2.62 -16.10
C ASP A 336 -27.69 2.72 -16.22
N PHE A 337 -27.01 1.87 -15.45
CA PHE A 337 -25.57 1.67 -15.49
C PHE A 337 -25.14 0.56 -16.45
N ARG A 338 -26.04 -0.08 -17.20
CA ARG A 338 -25.64 -1.07 -18.19
C ARG A 338 -24.88 -0.40 -19.33
N LEU A 339 -23.70 -0.94 -19.62
CA LEU A 339 -22.93 -0.56 -20.81
C LEU A 339 -23.39 -1.37 -22.02
N ASP A 340 -23.22 -0.80 -23.21
CA ASP A 340 -23.60 -1.46 -24.47
C ASP A 340 -23.04 -2.89 -24.56
N GLY A 341 -23.93 -3.84 -24.84
CA GLY A 341 -23.58 -5.25 -24.97
C GLY A 341 -23.60 -6.06 -23.67
N ILE A 342 -23.81 -5.43 -22.50
CA ILE A 342 -24.00 -6.15 -21.23
C ILE A 342 -25.48 -6.48 -21.02
N LYS A 343 -25.81 -7.78 -21.06
CA LYS A 343 -27.18 -8.28 -20.83
C LYS A 343 -27.50 -8.58 -19.36
N ASP A 344 -26.46 -8.84 -18.57
CA ASP A 344 -26.59 -9.25 -17.16
C ASP A 344 -26.70 -8.05 -16.21
N ALA A 345 -26.54 -8.31 -14.91
CA ALA A 345 -26.40 -7.27 -13.90
C ALA A 345 -25.24 -6.32 -14.25
N PRO A 346 -25.41 -4.98 -14.07
CA PRO A 346 -24.40 -4.00 -14.46
C PRO A 346 -23.12 -4.03 -13.62
N PHE A 347 -23.09 -4.78 -12.52
CA PHE A 347 -21.96 -4.82 -11.59
C PHE A 347 -21.54 -6.25 -11.24
N SER A 348 -20.25 -6.42 -10.97
CA SER A 348 -19.65 -7.61 -10.37
C SER A 348 -19.07 -7.27 -9.00
N VAL A 349 -19.09 -8.23 -8.07
CA VAL A 349 -18.66 -8.04 -6.67
C VAL A 349 -17.38 -8.83 -6.40
N PHE A 350 -16.38 -8.18 -5.81
CA PHE A 350 -15.10 -8.80 -5.43
C PHE A 350 -14.74 -8.40 -4.01
N VAL A 351 -14.26 -9.33 -3.19
CA VAL A 351 -13.97 -9.08 -1.77
C VAL A 351 -12.47 -9.15 -1.49
N HIS A 352 -11.82 -8.05 -1.16
CA HIS A 352 -10.42 -8.08 -0.70
C HIS A 352 -10.31 -7.35 0.63
N LYS A 353 -10.20 -8.09 1.73
CA LYS A 353 -10.25 -7.53 3.10
C LYS A 353 -9.28 -6.33 3.27
N PRO A 354 -9.75 -5.17 3.77
CA PRO A 354 -11.08 -4.89 4.35
C PRO A 354 -12.14 -4.39 3.34
N TYR A 355 -11.82 -4.38 2.05
CA TYR A 355 -12.65 -3.80 1.00
C TYR A 355 -13.61 -4.80 0.35
N VAL A 356 -14.73 -4.28 -0.13
CA VAL A 356 -15.61 -4.94 -1.10
C VAL A 356 -15.74 -4.03 -2.32
N PHE A 357 -15.37 -4.54 -3.49
CA PHE A 357 -15.38 -3.83 -4.75
C PHE A 357 -16.63 -4.18 -5.54
N ILE A 358 -17.33 -3.16 -6.01
CA ILE A 358 -18.51 -3.24 -6.87
C ILE A 358 -18.09 -2.62 -8.20
N VAL A 359 -17.72 -3.47 -9.15
CA VAL A 359 -17.10 -3.05 -10.42
C VAL A 359 -18.13 -3.10 -11.52
N GLN A 360 -18.32 -1.99 -12.22
CA GLN A 360 -19.22 -1.92 -13.37
C GLN A 360 -18.72 -2.84 -14.49
N ARG A 361 -19.57 -3.75 -14.97
CA ARG A 361 -19.23 -4.71 -16.03
C ARG A 361 -18.97 -3.99 -17.35
N ALA A 362 -17.99 -4.49 -18.10
CA ALA A 362 -17.71 -4.06 -19.47
C ALA A 362 -17.73 -5.26 -20.43
N SER A 363 -18.01 -5.03 -21.71
CA SER A 363 -18.07 -6.11 -22.71
C SER A 363 -16.73 -6.85 -22.89
N ALA A 364 -15.62 -6.21 -22.54
CA ALA A 364 -14.30 -6.83 -22.54
C ALA A 364 -14.09 -7.81 -21.37
N GLY A 365 -14.88 -7.74 -20.30
CA GLY A 365 -14.64 -8.45 -19.04
C GLY A 365 -13.54 -7.80 -18.18
N PHE A 366 -12.84 -8.62 -17.40
CA PHE A 366 -11.70 -8.26 -16.53
C PHE A 366 -12.03 -7.43 -15.27
N GLU A 367 -13.25 -7.51 -14.76
CA GLU A 367 -13.63 -6.80 -13.54
C GLU A 367 -12.79 -7.22 -12.32
N ASP A 368 -12.35 -8.49 -12.28
CA ASP A 368 -11.47 -9.04 -11.24
C ASP A 368 -10.08 -8.39 -11.23
N ARG A 369 -9.51 -8.14 -12.42
CA ARG A 369 -8.22 -7.47 -12.61
C ARG A 369 -8.30 -6.02 -12.17
N VAL A 370 -9.41 -5.34 -12.46
CA VAL A 370 -9.65 -3.96 -12.00
C VAL A 370 -9.76 -3.90 -10.49
N ALA A 371 -10.58 -4.78 -9.88
CA ALA A 371 -10.70 -4.87 -8.43
C ALA A 371 -9.35 -5.16 -7.76
N SER A 372 -8.57 -6.09 -8.31
CA SER A 372 -7.25 -6.47 -7.79
C SER A 372 -6.25 -5.31 -7.88
N LYS A 373 -6.18 -4.63 -9.04
CA LYS A 373 -5.32 -3.45 -9.23
C LYS A 373 -5.64 -2.36 -8.20
N TRP A 374 -6.91 -2.05 -8.00
CA TRP A 374 -7.34 -1.02 -7.05
C TRP A 374 -7.11 -1.45 -5.60
N ASN A 375 -7.33 -2.73 -5.29
CA ASN A 375 -6.97 -3.29 -4.00
C ASN A 375 -5.47 -3.10 -3.71
N ASP A 376 -4.57 -3.42 -4.64
CA ASP A 376 -3.13 -3.26 -4.41
C ASP A 376 -2.75 -1.83 -4.03
N VAL A 377 -3.34 -0.83 -4.70
CA VAL A 377 -3.15 0.60 -4.38
C VAL A 377 -3.69 0.93 -2.98
N LEU A 378 -4.89 0.47 -2.64
CA LEU A 378 -5.51 0.75 -1.33
C LEU A 378 -4.83 0.00 -0.18
N GLN A 379 -4.26 -1.18 -0.42
CA GLN A 379 -3.45 -1.90 0.57
C GLN A 379 -2.14 -1.16 0.84
N GLN A 380 -1.50 -0.59 -0.19
CA GLN A 380 -0.31 0.26 -0.02
C GLN A 380 -0.64 1.51 0.80
N LEU A 381 -1.80 2.12 0.58
CA LEU A 381 -2.29 3.22 1.41
C LEU A 381 -2.47 2.77 2.87
N LEU A 382 -3.15 1.65 3.12
CA LEU A 382 -3.35 1.11 4.48
C LEU A 382 -2.00 0.84 5.17
N GLU A 383 -1.08 0.16 4.50
CA GLU A 383 0.25 -0.14 5.02
C GLU A 383 1.01 1.15 5.37
N THR A 384 1.00 2.13 4.47
CA THR A 384 1.67 3.42 4.68
C THR A 384 1.04 4.19 5.84
N PHE A 385 -0.28 4.34 5.86
CA PHE A 385 -1.00 5.12 6.86
C PHE A 385 -0.90 4.49 8.26
N TYR A 386 -1.17 3.19 8.39
CA TYR A 386 -1.08 2.49 9.67
C TYR A 386 0.38 2.30 10.12
N GLY A 387 1.33 2.16 9.19
CA GLY A 387 2.76 2.14 9.50
C GLY A 387 3.25 3.47 10.07
N GLU A 388 2.74 4.61 9.57
CA GLU A 388 3.12 5.93 10.06
C GLU A 388 2.39 6.33 11.36
N TYR A 389 1.09 6.07 11.46
CA TYR A 389 0.25 6.64 12.53
C TYR A 389 -0.45 5.60 13.41
N GLY A 390 -0.49 4.33 13.00
CA GLY A 390 -1.34 3.30 13.61
C GLY A 390 -1.09 3.13 15.10
N GLU A 391 0.12 2.74 15.47
CA GLU A 391 0.50 2.57 16.88
C GLU A 391 0.50 3.91 17.62
N GLY A 392 1.17 4.93 17.05
CA GLY A 392 1.33 6.23 17.69
C GLY A 392 0.00 6.88 18.07
N ALA A 393 -1.00 6.83 17.19
CA ALA A 393 -2.32 7.44 17.38
C ALA A 393 -3.40 6.44 17.89
N ASN A 394 -3.02 5.22 18.29
CA ASN A 394 -3.93 4.16 18.77
C ASN A 394 -5.05 3.81 17.77
N LEU A 395 -4.72 3.73 16.49
CA LEU A 395 -5.70 3.42 15.45
C LEU A 395 -5.91 1.91 15.34
N THR A 396 -7.18 1.52 15.29
CA THR A 396 -7.54 0.15 14.95
C THR A 396 -7.66 -0.02 13.44
N PRO A 397 -7.12 -1.12 12.85
CA PRO A 397 -7.35 -1.46 11.45
C PRO A 397 -8.84 -1.47 11.09
N ILE A 398 -9.15 -1.23 9.82
CA ILE A 398 -10.50 -1.39 9.29
C ILE A 398 -10.87 -2.88 9.35
N THR A 399 -11.95 -3.20 10.04
CA THR A 399 -12.41 -4.60 10.21
C THR A 399 -13.75 -4.88 9.56
N LYS A 400 -14.51 -3.86 9.17
CA LYS A 400 -15.81 -4.01 8.51
C LYS A 400 -15.68 -3.91 7.00
N PRO A 401 -16.55 -4.59 6.22
CA PRO A 401 -16.58 -4.46 4.77
C PRO A 401 -16.70 -3.00 4.34
N THR A 402 -15.70 -2.53 3.59
CA THR A 402 -15.58 -1.13 3.17
C THR A 402 -15.81 -1.02 1.67
N PRO A 403 -16.95 -0.46 1.23
CA PRO A 403 -17.40 -0.54 -0.15
C PRO A 403 -16.66 0.45 -1.06
N ILE A 404 -16.21 -0.07 -2.19
CA ILE A 404 -15.58 0.67 -3.29
C ILE A 404 -16.42 0.44 -4.55
N VAL A 405 -17.01 1.49 -5.11
CA VAL A 405 -17.74 1.42 -6.38
C VAL A 405 -16.83 1.92 -7.49
N ILE A 406 -16.61 1.07 -8.50
CA ILE A 406 -15.74 1.37 -9.65
C ILE A 406 -16.60 1.48 -10.90
N LEU A 407 -16.66 2.68 -11.46
CA LEU A 407 -17.34 2.96 -12.72
C LEU A 407 -16.34 2.95 -13.86
N ARG A 408 -16.72 2.45 -15.04
CA ARG A 408 -15.79 2.34 -16.17
C ARG A 408 -15.48 3.69 -16.81
N LYS A 409 -16.35 4.69 -16.66
CA LYS A 409 -16.27 5.98 -17.37
C LYS A 409 -16.74 7.14 -16.51
N ALA A 410 -16.20 8.33 -16.77
CA ALA A 410 -16.64 9.59 -16.16
C ALA A 410 -18.14 9.91 -16.45
N SER A 411 -18.67 9.48 -17.59
CA SER A 411 -20.10 9.63 -17.91
C SER A 411 -20.98 8.84 -16.94
N GLU A 412 -20.56 7.63 -16.57
CA GLU A 412 -21.30 6.78 -15.63
C GLU A 412 -21.20 7.33 -14.22
N TYR A 413 -20.05 7.91 -13.86
CA TYR A 413 -19.92 8.67 -12.62
C TYR A 413 -20.87 9.87 -12.58
N THR A 414 -21.03 10.59 -13.69
CA THR A 414 -22.01 11.68 -13.77
C THR A 414 -23.43 11.16 -13.54
N LYS A 415 -23.81 10.02 -14.14
CA LYS A 415 -25.11 9.39 -13.88
C LYS A 415 -25.29 9.02 -12.41
N TYR A 416 -24.26 8.49 -11.76
CA TYR A 416 -24.27 8.20 -10.33
C TYR A 416 -24.58 9.45 -9.50
N MET A 417 -23.92 10.57 -9.80
CA MET A 417 -24.14 11.84 -9.10
C MET A 417 -25.57 12.37 -9.27
N VAL A 418 -26.22 12.12 -10.42
CA VAL A 418 -27.61 12.56 -10.69
C VAL A 418 -28.64 11.69 -9.97
N ARG A 419 -28.28 10.45 -9.60
CA ARG A 419 -29.21 9.50 -8.96
C ARG A 419 -29.78 10.02 -7.63
N ASN A 420 -29.05 10.92 -6.97
CA ASN A 420 -29.47 11.63 -5.75
C ASN A 420 -29.75 10.73 -4.54
N ASP A 421 -29.12 9.55 -4.50
CA ASP A 421 -29.09 8.63 -3.36
C ASP A 421 -28.28 9.14 -2.16
N THR A 422 -27.59 10.26 -2.35
CA THR A 422 -26.75 10.86 -1.33
C THR A 422 -27.60 11.80 -0.48
N ASP A 423 -28.31 11.25 0.50
CA ASP A 423 -29.07 12.03 1.50
C ASP A 423 -28.22 13.14 2.17
N ASP A 424 -26.88 13.02 2.11
CA ASP A 424 -25.93 13.91 2.78
C ASP A 424 -25.08 14.81 1.85
N GLN A 425 -25.16 14.70 0.52
CA GLN A 425 -24.31 15.52 -0.37
C GLN A 425 -25.05 16.08 -1.58
N SER A 426 -24.98 17.40 -1.75
CA SER A 426 -25.23 18.02 -3.05
C SER A 426 -24.25 17.43 -4.08
N PRO A 427 -24.65 17.23 -5.35
CA PRO A 427 -23.79 16.62 -6.34
C PRO A 427 -22.45 17.34 -6.43
N THR A 428 -21.40 16.66 -5.98
CA THR A 428 -20.01 17.07 -6.16
C THR A 428 -19.77 17.34 -7.65
N PRO A 429 -19.14 18.46 -8.02
CA PRO A 429 -18.84 18.74 -9.41
C PRO A 429 -18.09 17.57 -10.05
N VAL A 430 -18.47 17.19 -11.27
CA VAL A 430 -17.91 16.07 -12.09
C VAL A 430 -16.40 16.20 -12.33
N THR A 431 -15.76 17.26 -11.85
CA THR A 431 -14.32 17.47 -11.95
C THR A 431 -13.49 16.56 -11.05
N SER A 432 -14.08 15.87 -10.06
CA SER A 432 -13.36 14.87 -9.27
C SER A 432 -13.43 13.49 -9.92
N ALA A 433 -12.31 12.75 -9.91
CA ALA A 433 -12.26 11.38 -10.42
C ALA A 433 -12.94 10.35 -9.48
N GLY A 434 -13.39 10.81 -8.32
CA GLY A 434 -14.14 10.07 -7.34
C GLY A 434 -14.55 10.95 -6.15
N HIS A 435 -15.24 10.34 -5.19
CA HIS A 435 -15.55 10.93 -3.89
C HIS A 435 -15.79 9.83 -2.85
N PHE A 436 -15.61 10.19 -1.58
CA PHE A 436 -16.03 9.43 -0.42
C PHE A 436 -17.34 9.97 0.17
N GLU A 437 -18.25 9.06 0.50
CA GLU A 437 -19.53 9.32 1.17
C GLU A 437 -19.46 8.91 2.64
N PRO A 438 -19.31 9.85 3.59
CA PRO A 438 -19.13 9.52 5.01
C PRO A 438 -20.29 8.72 5.63
N GLY A 439 -21.53 9.02 5.24
CA GLY A 439 -22.74 8.38 5.79
C GLY A 439 -22.83 6.89 5.46
N THR A 440 -22.47 6.51 4.25
CA THR A 440 -22.52 5.11 3.77
C THR A 440 -21.17 4.40 3.90
N GLY A 441 -20.08 5.17 4.04
CA GLY A 441 -18.71 4.66 3.95
C GLY A 441 -18.28 4.27 2.55
N ARG A 442 -19.07 4.58 1.51
CA ARG A 442 -18.77 4.26 0.12
C ARG A 442 -17.72 5.21 -0.43
N MET A 443 -16.75 4.65 -1.15
CA MET A 443 -15.91 5.41 -2.07
C MET A 443 -16.37 5.08 -3.48
N ILE A 444 -16.64 6.10 -4.29
CA ILE A 444 -17.12 5.96 -5.66
C ILE A 444 -16.13 6.67 -6.56
N CYS A 445 -15.54 5.94 -7.51
CA CYS A 445 -14.57 6.48 -8.45
C CYS A 445 -14.83 5.89 -9.84
N TYR A 446 -14.18 6.46 -10.85
CA TYR A 446 -14.17 5.89 -12.19
C TYR A 446 -12.75 5.63 -12.71
N GLU A 447 -12.62 4.69 -13.65
CA GLU A 447 -11.34 4.38 -14.29
C GLU A 447 -10.81 5.58 -15.10
N SER A 448 -9.55 5.92 -14.88
CA SER A 448 -8.87 7.05 -15.52
C SER A 448 -7.42 6.68 -15.86
N THR A 449 -6.51 7.65 -15.92
CA THR A 449 -5.09 7.32 -16.10
C THR A 449 -4.55 6.71 -14.82
N GLU A 450 -3.58 5.79 -14.90
CA GLU A 450 -3.03 5.10 -13.73
C GLU A 450 -2.57 6.07 -12.63
N GLN A 451 -1.96 7.19 -13.01
CA GLN A 451 -1.54 8.22 -12.05
C GLN A 451 -2.74 8.95 -11.41
N ALA A 452 -3.76 9.31 -12.18
CA ALA A 452 -4.94 10.00 -11.67
C ALA A 452 -5.78 9.08 -10.76
N GLU A 453 -5.96 7.82 -11.15
CA GLU A 453 -6.58 6.78 -10.32
C GLU A 453 -5.85 6.65 -9.00
N ARG A 454 -4.52 6.47 -9.03
CA ARG A 454 -3.72 6.28 -7.82
C ARG A 454 -3.82 7.47 -6.87
N THR A 455 -3.68 8.69 -7.39
CA THR A 455 -3.85 9.93 -6.59
C THR A 455 -5.24 9.98 -5.96
N THR A 456 -6.28 9.65 -6.71
CA THR A 456 -7.68 9.67 -6.25
C THR A 456 -7.92 8.60 -5.20
N LEU A 457 -7.45 7.37 -5.41
CA LEU A 457 -7.59 6.28 -4.46
C LEU A 457 -6.86 6.56 -3.14
N PHE A 458 -5.68 7.19 -3.19
CA PHE A 458 -5.00 7.63 -1.98
C PHE A 458 -5.77 8.75 -1.28
N HIS A 459 -6.28 9.74 -2.02
CA HIS A 459 -7.06 10.84 -1.46
C HIS A 459 -8.35 10.32 -0.80
N GLU A 460 -9.22 9.66 -1.57
CA GLU A 460 -10.53 9.18 -1.08
C GLU A 460 -10.39 8.02 -0.09
N GLY A 461 -9.42 7.13 -0.28
CA GLY A 461 -9.11 6.07 0.69
C GLY A 461 -8.62 6.64 2.03
N THR A 462 -7.95 7.80 2.04
CA THR A 462 -7.58 8.47 3.29
C THR A 462 -8.83 8.93 4.04
N HIS A 463 -9.84 9.45 3.32
CA HIS A 463 -11.14 9.78 3.93
C HIS A 463 -11.81 8.54 4.55
N GLN A 464 -11.74 7.37 3.90
CA GLN A 464 -12.24 6.11 4.47
C GLN A 464 -11.55 5.74 5.79
N ILE A 465 -10.22 5.80 5.84
CA ILE A 465 -9.43 5.47 7.03
C ILE A 465 -9.74 6.46 8.16
N VAL A 466 -9.77 7.76 7.85
CA VAL A 466 -10.07 8.83 8.81
C VAL A 466 -11.50 8.69 9.34
N SER A 467 -12.48 8.45 8.48
CA SER A 467 -13.86 8.18 8.87
C SER A 467 -13.94 6.98 9.82
N TRP A 468 -13.26 5.87 9.48
CA TRP A 468 -13.19 4.69 10.34
C TRP A 468 -12.60 5.00 11.72
N ALA A 469 -11.48 5.71 11.77
CA ALA A 469 -10.82 6.08 13.02
C ALA A 469 -11.73 6.96 13.91
N MET A 470 -12.49 7.87 13.30
CA MET A 470 -13.37 8.80 14.02
C MET A 470 -14.69 8.17 14.49
N ARG A 471 -15.15 7.08 13.88
CA ARG A 471 -16.42 6.41 14.25
C ARG A 471 -16.52 6.07 15.74
N ARG A 472 -15.41 5.74 16.40
CA ARG A 472 -15.39 5.39 17.83
C ARG A 472 -15.66 6.58 18.74
N ALA A 473 -15.32 7.79 18.32
CA ALA A 473 -15.30 8.95 19.19
C ALA A 473 -16.58 9.80 19.17
N LEU A 474 -17.34 9.82 18.06
CA LEU A 474 -18.22 10.96 17.80
C LEU A 474 -19.66 10.66 17.37
N GLY A 475 -20.01 9.40 17.08
CA GLY A 475 -21.22 9.16 16.29
C GLY A 475 -21.16 9.91 14.94
N ALA A 476 -22.28 10.00 14.22
CA ALA A 476 -22.32 10.57 12.86
C ALA A 476 -22.03 12.08 12.76
N GLY A 477 -21.85 12.80 13.87
CA GLY A 477 -21.81 14.28 13.94
C GLY A 477 -20.42 14.92 14.12
N ALA A 478 -19.35 14.22 13.78
CA ALA A 478 -17.98 14.69 13.97
C ALA A 478 -17.73 16.08 13.33
N ARG A 479 -17.47 17.10 14.14
CA ARG A 479 -17.08 18.45 13.66
C ARG A 479 -15.63 18.43 13.20
N GLN A 480 -15.34 17.82 12.06
CA GLN A 480 -14.00 17.81 11.49
C GLN A 480 -13.67 19.15 10.82
N SER A 481 -12.46 19.65 11.05
CA SER A 481 -11.91 20.78 10.34
C SER A 481 -11.56 20.41 8.90
N LEU A 482 -11.92 21.28 7.95
CA LEU A 482 -11.73 20.97 6.54
C LEU A 482 -10.24 20.80 6.21
N TRP A 483 -9.40 21.69 6.73
CA TRP A 483 -7.95 21.68 6.47
C TRP A 483 -7.33 20.33 6.83
N PHE A 484 -7.78 19.69 7.92
CA PHE A 484 -7.27 18.39 8.34
C PHE A 484 -7.79 17.30 7.41
N SER A 485 -9.12 17.25 7.19
CA SER A 485 -9.75 16.22 6.36
C SER A 485 -9.20 16.20 4.93
N GLU A 486 -9.27 17.33 4.23
CA GLU A 486 -8.84 17.44 2.84
C GLU A 486 -7.33 17.58 2.71
N GLY A 487 -6.68 18.26 3.66
CA GLY A 487 -5.23 18.44 3.64
C GLY A 487 -4.47 17.14 3.87
N LEU A 488 -4.94 16.28 4.78
CA LEU A 488 -4.36 14.96 5.00
C LEU A 488 -4.60 14.05 3.79
N ALA A 489 -5.81 14.06 3.24
CA ALA A 489 -6.13 13.32 2.01
C ALA A 489 -5.25 13.75 0.82
N ASP A 490 -5.07 15.06 0.59
CA ASP A 490 -4.15 15.57 -0.43
C ASP A 490 -2.67 15.27 -0.13
N TYR A 491 -2.27 15.24 1.14
CA TYR A 491 -0.90 14.88 1.55
C TYR A 491 -0.58 13.44 1.16
N PHE A 492 -1.51 12.50 1.38
CA PHE A 492 -1.39 11.12 0.91
C PHE A 492 -1.60 10.97 -0.59
N GLY A 493 -2.48 11.78 -1.19
CA GLY A 493 -2.67 11.85 -2.65
C GLY A 493 -1.37 12.23 -3.38
N GLY A 494 -0.53 13.08 -2.77
CA GLY A 494 0.83 13.36 -3.22
C GLY A 494 1.85 12.29 -2.82
N HIS A 495 1.60 11.01 -3.10
CA HIS A 495 2.58 9.95 -2.81
C HIS A 495 3.50 9.70 -4.02
N ALA A 496 4.65 9.08 -3.77
CA ALA A 496 5.45 8.46 -4.81
C ALA A 496 6.06 7.14 -4.32
N PRO A 497 6.37 6.21 -5.24
CA PRO A 497 7.12 5.02 -4.89
C PRO A 497 8.55 5.41 -4.44
N ALA A 498 9.03 4.75 -3.41
CA ALA A 498 10.42 4.76 -2.96
C ALA A 498 10.87 3.33 -2.69
N VAL A 499 12.18 3.06 -2.77
CA VAL A 499 12.72 1.75 -2.40
C VAL A 499 13.28 1.82 -0.99
N ARG A 500 12.77 1.00 -0.08
CA ARG A 500 13.31 0.78 1.27
C ARG A 500 13.55 -0.71 1.47
N ASP A 501 14.77 -1.07 1.85
CA ASP A 501 15.18 -2.47 2.09
C ASP A 501 14.84 -3.43 0.93
N GLY A 502 15.01 -2.96 -0.31
CA GLY A 502 14.71 -3.72 -1.53
C GLY A 502 13.22 -3.86 -1.84
N LYS A 503 12.32 -3.25 -1.07
CA LYS A 503 10.88 -3.22 -1.30
C LYS A 503 10.44 -1.84 -1.77
N THR A 504 9.52 -1.80 -2.74
CA THR A 504 8.83 -0.56 -3.11
C THR A 504 7.81 -0.23 -2.02
N VAL A 505 7.97 0.92 -1.38
CA VAL A 505 7.04 1.51 -0.43
C VAL A 505 6.55 2.84 -0.96
N TYR A 506 5.40 3.29 -0.51
CA TYR A 506 4.89 4.61 -0.87
C TYR A 506 5.24 5.62 0.21
N VAL A 507 5.69 6.80 -0.22
CA VAL A 507 6.03 7.89 0.68
C VAL A 507 5.06 9.03 0.39
N PRO A 508 4.22 9.43 1.36
CA PRO A 508 3.30 10.55 1.18
C PRO A 508 4.06 11.88 1.18
N GLY A 509 3.35 12.98 0.91
CA GLY A 509 3.90 14.31 1.10
C GLY A 509 4.84 14.81 0.02
N ARG A 510 4.74 14.29 -1.20
CA ARG A 510 5.34 14.90 -2.39
C ARG A 510 4.71 16.26 -2.65
N ILE A 511 5.54 17.16 -3.18
CA ILE A 511 5.13 18.51 -3.51
C ILE A 511 4.09 18.49 -4.64
N ASN A 512 2.89 19.02 -4.35
CA ASN A 512 1.82 19.18 -5.32
C ASN A 512 1.94 20.56 -5.99
N GLU A 513 2.53 20.57 -7.18
CA GLU A 513 2.78 21.80 -7.94
C GLU A 513 1.50 22.57 -8.30
N GLY A 514 0.36 21.90 -8.47
CA GLY A 514 -0.94 22.54 -8.71
C GLY A 514 -1.47 23.26 -7.46
N ARG A 515 -1.25 22.69 -6.27
CA ARG A 515 -1.55 23.38 -5.00
C ARG A 515 -0.61 24.57 -4.78
N ILE A 516 0.68 24.47 -5.14
CA ILE A 516 1.60 25.62 -5.09
C ILE A 516 1.10 26.77 -5.97
N ASP A 517 0.70 26.48 -7.22
CA ASP A 517 0.17 27.54 -8.10
C ASP A 517 -1.04 28.24 -7.49
N THR A 518 -1.92 27.46 -6.88
CA THR A 518 -3.09 27.99 -6.18
C THR A 518 -2.62 28.91 -5.06
N LEU A 519 -1.74 28.44 -4.16
CA LEU A 519 -1.25 29.19 -3.01
C LEU A 519 -0.54 30.49 -3.40
N VAL A 520 0.38 30.46 -4.37
CA VAL A 520 1.14 31.64 -4.81
C VAL A 520 0.21 32.68 -5.41
N LYS A 521 -0.70 32.26 -6.30
CA LYS A 521 -1.68 33.16 -6.93
C LYS A 521 -2.64 33.75 -5.90
N SER A 522 -3.05 32.93 -4.92
CA SER A 522 -3.98 33.32 -3.87
C SER A 522 -3.36 34.28 -2.85
N LYS A 523 -2.10 34.04 -2.48
CA LYS A 523 -1.32 34.95 -1.66
C LYS A 523 -1.16 36.32 -2.33
N ALA A 524 -0.85 36.35 -3.62
CA ALA A 524 -0.71 37.60 -4.38
C ALA A 524 -2.01 38.42 -4.50
N ARG A 525 -3.17 37.78 -4.31
CA ARG A 525 -4.49 38.44 -4.31
C ARG A 525 -5.04 38.70 -2.91
N GLU A 526 -4.27 38.38 -1.87
CA GLU A 526 -4.70 38.48 -0.47
C GLU A 526 -5.99 37.69 -0.19
N ASP A 527 -6.19 36.55 -0.87
CA ASP A 527 -7.42 35.73 -0.76
C ASP A 527 -7.21 34.40 -0.03
N LEU A 528 -6.03 34.19 0.56
CA LEU A 528 -5.78 33.08 1.49
C LEU A 528 -6.57 33.28 2.77
N PHE A 529 -7.02 32.17 3.37
CA PHE A 529 -7.47 32.20 4.75
C PHE A 529 -6.34 32.66 5.66
N SER A 530 -6.68 33.45 6.67
CA SER A 530 -5.77 33.60 7.81
C SER A 530 -5.51 32.23 8.44
N PHE A 531 -4.37 32.06 9.09
CA PHE A 531 -4.02 30.77 9.70
C PHE A 531 -5.08 30.32 10.72
N GLU A 532 -5.62 31.26 11.51
CA GLU A 532 -6.68 30.95 12.47
C GLU A 532 -8.01 30.61 11.80
N ASP A 533 -8.39 31.32 10.74
CA ASP A 533 -9.63 31.03 10.01
C ASP A 533 -9.57 29.68 9.32
N LEU A 534 -8.40 29.30 8.77
CA LEU A 534 -8.19 27.98 8.19
C LEU A 534 -8.41 26.87 9.23
N LEU A 535 -7.81 27.01 10.42
CA LEU A 535 -7.96 26.06 11.52
C LEU A 535 -9.41 26.00 12.03
N ALA A 536 -10.13 27.11 11.96
CA ALA A 536 -11.51 27.20 12.41
C ALA A 536 -12.54 26.79 11.35
N TYR A 537 -12.16 26.60 10.08
CA TYR A 537 -13.06 26.32 8.97
C TYR A 537 -13.62 24.89 9.02
N PRO A 538 -14.90 24.67 9.41
CA PRO A 538 -15.46 23.34 9.59
C PRO A 538 -15.96 22.75 8.27
N ARG A 539 -16.04 21.42 8.18
CA ARG A 539 -16.55 20.72 6.99
C ARG A 539 -17.98 21.11 6.61
N SER A 540 -18.86 21.40 7.57
CA SER A 540 -20.23 21.88 7.29
C SER A 540 -20.26 23.22 6.57
N GLN A 541 -19.31 24.11 6.88
CA GLN A 541 -19.18 25.38 6.18
C GLN A 541 -18.68 25.18 4.75
N TYR A 542 -17.77 24.23 4.55
CA TYR A 542 -17.33 23.83 3.22
C TYR A 542 -18.49 23.34 2.35
N VAL A 543 -19.36 22.45 2.85
CA VAL A 543 -20.49 21.93 2.06
C VAL A 543 -21.33 23.08 1.52
N ARG A 544 -21.67 24.05 2.39
CA ARG A 544 -22.38 25.26 1.98
C ARG A 544 -21.58 26.09 0.97
N ASP A 545 -20.32 26.41 1.26
CA ASP A 545 -19.50 27.25 0.41
C ASP A 545 -19.19 26.55 -0.95
N ASN A 546 -19.15 25.23 -1.03
CA ASN A 546 -18.90 24.47 -2.27
C ASN A 546 -20.09 24.50 -3.24
N THR A 547 -21.31 24.67 -2.72
CA THR A 547 -22.52 24.86 -3.54
C THR A 547 -22.67 26.27 -4.09
N ASP A 548 -21.88 27.24 -3.62
CA ASP A 548 -21.88 28.62 -4.09
C ASP A 548 -20.75 28.85 -5.11
N PRO A 549 -21.05 29.02 -6.41
CA PRO A 549 -20.02 29.23 -7.44
C PRO A 549 -19.11 30.43 -7.16
N THR A 550 -19.61 31.44 -6.43
CA THR A 550 -18.83 32.63 -6.06
C THR A 550 -17.77 32.34 -5.00
N LYS A 551 -17.89 31.21 -4.28
CA LYS A 551 -16.96 30.75 -3.25
C LYS A 551 -16.05 29.63 -3.70
N SER A 552 -16.17 29.16 -4.94
CA SER A 552 -15.29 28.13 -5.54
C SER A 552 -13.80 28.36 -5.25
N ARG A 553 -13.33 29.60 -5.37
CA ARG A 553 -11.93 29.96 -5.07
C ARG A 553 -11.58 29.80 -3.59
N LYS A 554 -12.49 30.20 -2.69
CA LYS A 554 -12.31 30.02 -1.25
C LYS A 554 -12.17 28.54 -0.93
N VAL A 555 -13.01 27.69 -1.51
CA VAL A 555 -12.91 26.24 -1.37
C VAL A 555 -11.55 25.73 -1.87
N LEU A 556 -11.13 26.09 -3.09
CA LEU A 556 -9.83 25.70 -3.63
C LEU A 556 -8.65 26.13 -2.75
N ASN A 557 -8.74 27.33 -2.17
CA ASN A 557 -7.74 27.84 -1.23
C ASN A 557 -7.69 27.00 0.05
N ALA A 558 -8.83 26.58 0.59
CA ALA A 558 -8.86 25.75 1.79
C ALA A 558 -8.20 24.39 1.57
N TYR A 559 -8.42 23.74 0.41
CA TYR A 559 -7.71 22.51 0.03
C TYR A 559 -6.20 22.73 -0.07
N ALA A 560 -5.79 23.76 -0.83
CA ALA A 560 -4.37 24.03 -1.05
C ALA A 560 -3.66 24.41 0.25
N GLN A 561 -4.30 25.19 1.12
CA GLN A 561 -3.74 25.56 2.42
C GLN A 561 -3.72 24.39 3.40
N GLY A 562 -4.75 23.52 3.39
CA GLY A 562 -4.79 22.30 4.17
C GLY A 562 -3.65 21.35 3.80
N TRP A 563 -3.47 21.07 2.51
CA TRP A 563 -2.35 20.27 2.00
C TRP A 563 -1.00 20.86 2.46
N ALA A 564 -0.82 22.17 2.26
CA ALA A 564 0.42 22.85 2.65
C ALA A 564 0.65 22.79 4.16
N LEU A 565 -0.40 22.83 4.99
CA LEU A 565 -0.27 22.73 6.44
C LEU A 565 0.17 21.32 6.86
N CYS A 566 -0.39 20.28 6.26
CA CYS A 566 0.09 18.91 6.45
C CYS A 566 1.55 18.75 6.01
N TYR A 567 1.91 19.26 4.83
CA TYR A 567 3.30 19.25 4.36
C TYR A 567 4.25 20.03 5.28
N PHE A 568 3.80 21.19 5.80
CA PHE A 568 4.57 21.99 6.73
C PHE A 568 4.88 21.23 8.02
N LEU A 569 3.88 20.57 8.60
CA LEU A 569 4.01 19.83 9.86
C LEU A 569 4.77 18.51 9.70
N GLN A 570 4.52 17.76 8.61
CA GLN A 570 5.09 16.43 8.40
C GLN A 570 6.43 16.41 7.69
N THR A 571 6.68 17.38 6.81
CA THR A 571 7.84 17.37 5.92
C THR A 571 8.74 18.57 6.18
N TRP A 572 8.23 19.80 6.09
CA TRP A 572 9.06 21.02 6.12
C TRP A 572 9.66 21.33 7.50
N LYS A 573 8.84 21.26 8.55
CA LYS A 573 9.22 21.52 9.95
C LYS A 573 8.96 20.31 10.84
N LYS A 574 9.17 19.10 10.30
CA LYS A 574 8.94 17.82 10.99
C LYS A 574 9.59 17.79 12.38
N GLU A 575 10.83 18.23 12.50
CA GLU A 575 11.58 18.22 13.76
C GLU A 575 11.00 19.16 14.82
N LYS A 576 10.34 20.26 14.41
CA LYS A 576 9.82 21.30 15.30
C LYS A 576 8.35 21.08 15.68
N TYR A 577 7.54 20.68 14.70
CA TYR A 577 6.08 20.58 14.82
C TYR A 577 5.49 19.21 14.46
N GLY A 578 6.27 18.34 13.82
CA GLY A 578 5.86 16.97 13.49
C GLY A 578 6.08 16.00 14.65
N GLY A 579 6.39 14.74 14.31
CA GLY A 579 6.70 13.70 15.28
C GLY A 579 5.58 13.52 16.31
N GLN A 580 5.94 13.50 17.60
CA GLN A 580 4.97 13.26 18.68
C GLN A 580 3.87 14.32 18.75
N LYS A 581 4.17 15.60 18.47
CA LYS A 581 3.12 16.66 18.49
C LYS A 581 2.05 16.39 17.43
N TRP A 582 2.45 15.94 16.25
CA TRP A 582 1.48 15.54 15.24
C TRP A 582 0.64 14.34 15.69
N ILE A 583 1.29 13.33 16.27
CA ILE A 583 0.58 12.15 16.81
C ILE A 583 -0.43 12.58 17.90
N ASP A 584 -0.06 13.53 18.76
CA ASP A 584 -0.96 14.05 19.80
C ASP A 584 -2.12 14.84 19.18
N TYR A 585 -1.88 15.58 18.08
CA TYR A 585 -2.94 16.22 17.31
C TYR A 585 -3.89 15.19 16.67
N LEU A 586 -3.35 14.15 16.04
CA LEU A 586 -4.15 13.05 15.47
C LEU A 586 -5.03 12.39 16.53
N LYS A 587 -4.50 12.13 17.74
CA LYS A 587 -5.30 11.59 18.85
C LYS A 587 -6.47 12.51 19.21
N GLN A 588 -6.29 13.82 19.17
CA GLN A 588 -7.39 14.75 19.42
C GLN A 588 -8.41 14.73 18.29
N GLU A 589 -7.96 14.81 17.04
CA GLU A 589 -8.84 14.75 15.87
C GLU A 589 -9.68 13.46 15.85
N PHE A 590 -9.02 12.31 15.98
CA PHE A 590 -9.69 11.01 16.01
C PHE A 590 -10.51 10.80 17.28
N GLY A 591 -10.17 11.49 18.37
CA GLY A 591 -10.98 11.59 19.59
C GLY A 591 -12.10 12.63 19.50
N GLY A 592 -12.27 13.29 18.36
CA GLY A 592 -13.36 14.21 18.06
C GLY A 592 -13.22 15.64 18.53
N ARG A 593 -12.04 15.99 19.04
CA ARG A 593 -11.64 17.38 19.22
C ARG A 593 -10.89 17.80 17.97
N SER A 594 -11.47 18.71 17.20
CA SER A 594 -10.95 19.11 15.89
C SER A 594 -10.63 20.60 15.80
N GLY A 595 -9.95 20.98 14.72
CA GLY A 595 -9.75 22.37 14.31
C GLY A 595 -8.93 23.20 15.28
N LYS A 596 -9.19 24.51 15.34
CA LYS A 596 -8.40 25.48 16.11
C LYS A 596 -8.24 25.08 17.58
N ALA A 597 -9.29 24.60 18.24
CA ALA A 597 -9.23 24.23 19.66
C ALA A 597 -8.25 23.07 19.90
N ALA A 598 -8.35 21.99 19.13
CA ALA A 598 -7.44 20.86 19.20
C ALA A 598 -6.01 21.28 18.87
N PHE A 599 -5.85 22.07 17.80
CA PHE A 599 -4.55 22.55 17.34
C PHE A 599 -3.85 23.41 18.40
N THR A 600 -4.56 24.39 18.96
CA THR A 600 -4.05 25.25 20.03
C THR A 600 -3.66 24.47 21.28
N SER A 601 -4.41 23.42 21.63
CA SER A 601 -4.09 22.62 22.83
C SER A 601 -2.80 21.81 22.68
N VAL A 602 -2.43 21.40 21.46
CA VAL A 602 -1.21 20.63 21.18
C VAL A 602 -0.02 21.55 20.93
N TYR A 603 -0.23 22.59 20.13
CA TYR A 603 0.86 23.45 19.65
C TYR A 603 1.05 24.71 20.50
N GLY A 604 0.08 25.07 21.35
CA GLY A 604 0.08 26.26 22.21
C GLY A 604 -0.36 27.52 21.47
N ALA A 605 -1.24 28.31 22.08
CA ALA A 605 -1.78 29.54 21.49
C ALA A 605 -0.67 30.56 21.14
N ALA A 606 0.30 30.72 22.03
CA ALA A 606 1.42 31.65 21.85
C ALA A 606 2.28 31.33 20.60
N ASN A 607 2.26 30.09 20.12
CA ASN A 607 3.06 29.67 18.97
C ASN A 607 2.35 29.88 17.62
N LEU A 608 1.04 30.17 17.60
CA LEU A 608 0.29 30.27 16.34
C LEU A 608 0.80 31.40 15.44
N ALA A 609 1.15 32.56 16.01
CA ALA A 609 1.69 33.68 15.23
C ALA A 609 3.04 33.33 14.59
N VAL A 610 3.92 32.68 15.36
CA VAL A 610 5.24 32.22 14.86
C VAL A 610 5.06 31.17 13.78
N MET A 611 4.18 30.20 14.01
CA MET A 611 3.89 29.13 13.06
C MET A 611 3.27 29.67 11.77
N SER A 612 2.31 30.60 11.87
CA SER A 612 1.70 31.25 10.72
C SER A 612 2.74 31.96 9.85
N LYS A 613 3.72 32.65 10.47
CA LYS A 613 4.81 33.30 9.74
C LYS A 613 5.68 32.26 9.01
N GLU A 614 6.16 31.25 9.72
CA GLU A 614 7.00 30.19 9.15
C GLU A 614 6.28 29.39 8.04
N TYR A 615 4.96 29.22 8.17
CA TYR A 615 4.10 28.59 7.17
C TYR A 615 4.03 29.43 5.89
N LEU A 616 3.83 30.75 6.01
CA LEU A 616 3.82 31.64 4.85
C LEU A 616 5.19 31.77 4.17
N GLU A 617 6.28 31.71 4.95
CA GLU A 617 7.66 31.65 4.43
C GLU A 617 7.90 30.35 3.64
N MET A 618 7.39 29.21 4.12
CA MET A 618 7.44 27.96 3.36
C MET A 618 6.71 28.09 2.01
N ILE A 619 5.52 28.70 1.98
CA ILE A 619 4.79 28.91 0.73
C ILE A 619 5.61 29.76 -0.26
N ASP A 620 6.28 30.81 0.21
CA ASP A 620 7.16 31.64 -0.63
C ASP A 620 8.33 30.82 -1.19
N GLU A 621 8.98 30.02 -0.36
CA GLU A 621 10.11 29.19 -0.80
C GLU A 621 9.67 28.11 -1.79
N LEU A 622 8.51 27.47 -1.58
CA LEU A 622 7.94 26.52 -2.55
C LEU A 622 7.61 27.19 -3.88
N GLY A 623 7.00 28.38 -3.85
CA GLY A 623 6.72 29.16 -5.05
C GLY A 623 7.98 29.57 -5.81
N LYS A 624 9.02 29.98 -5.07
CA LYS A 624 10.34 30.29 -5.62
C LYS A 624 11.00 29.06 -6.24
N ALA A 625 11.04 27.94 -5.51
CA ALA A 625 11.60 26.68 -5.99
C ALA A 625 10.93 26.20 -7.27
N LYS A 626 9.60 26.30 -7.35
CA LYS A 626 8.86 25.98 -8.57
C LYS A 626 9.27 26.86 -9.74
N LYS A 627 9.28 28.19 -9.55
CA LYS A 627 9.66 29.15 -10.59
C LYS A 627 11.08 28.91 -11.12
N GLU A 628 11.97 28.47 -10.24
CA GLU A 628 13.37 28.16 -10.55
C GLU A 628 13.57 26.74 -11.11
N GLY A 629 12.51 25.93 -11.27
CA GLY A 629 12.61 24.55 -11.73
C GLY A 629 13.32 23.61 -10.74
N ARG A 630 13.36 23.98 -9.46
CA ARG A 630 13.99 23.19 -8.38
C ARG A 630 13.08 22.13 -7.79
N ILE A 631 11.85 21.95 -8.30
CA ILE A 631 10.97 20.86 -7.87
C ILE A 631 11.11 19.71 -8.87
N VAL A 632 11.68 18.60 -8.44
CA VAL A 632 11.86 17.40 -9.27
C VAL A 632 11.27 16.21 -8.53
N ASN A 633 10.36 15.48 -9.20
CA ASN A 633 9.65 14.34 -8.60
C ASN A 633 9.01 14.67 -7.23
N GLY A 634 8.47 15.87 -7.11
CA GLY A 634 7.81 16.34 -5.89
C GLY A 634 8.75 16.60 -4.71
N GLU A 635 10.05 16.81 -4.93
CA GLU A 635 11.03 17.22 -3.92
C GLU A 635 11.76 18.49 -4.35
N ILE A 636 12.21 19.31 -3.39
CA ILE A 636 13.10 20.44 -3.69
C ILE A 636 14.54 19.90 -3.82
N ILE A 637 15.12 20.04 -5.00
CA ILE A 637 16.55 19.80 -5.22
C ILE A 637 17.36 21.04 -4.80
N LYS A 638 18.51 20.79 -4.18
CA LYS A 638 19.43 21.83 -3.68
C LYS A 638 20.30 22.41 -4.77
#